data_AF-A0A4Q1BIN1-F1
#
_entry.id   AF-A0A4Q1BIN1-F1
#
_cell.length_a   1.000
_cell.length_b   1.000
_cell.length_c   1.000
_cell.angle_alpha   90.00
_cell.angle_beta   90.00
_cell.angle_gamma   90.00
#
_symmetry.space_group_name_H-M   'P 1'
#
loop_
_entity.id
_entity.type
_entity.pdbx_description
1 polymer ?
#
loop_
_entity_poly.entity_id
_entity_poly.type
_entity_poly.pdbx_seq_one_letter_code
_entity_poly.pdbx_strand_id
1 'polypeptide(L)'
;MQGTTVTGSFGIGPMIKLPPTWLSYWFAFSTVIVCWDAAYCFFRPRSMVGGDLSWIWGPYKADSKIDYIYGQKALDEKDGFTNAQALINLIEAMLNLEYAYLRHTSSRAQRTQTNQKRPNYHAHAPLVGFAASLMTLSKTAFIWIVVPFIACIVLGRFISSALGREYASQIAYAEWAATDSLSGSRVTGSESKSAKSTRSSERLRAQVNGNTGSVNDSSSSSTSIDPISDSTHTSRIAQSSKFPHPIGGAALPITFHPSKLPTLVVGSNRLASTRVYNLLEADAIVLVVSPQELSRAHEEIIHCSETRQIQYQQLNFEDMKSWIDFLSFNRIGLVCVTDTLIGSSQRSQTSAEIIFKACTSLHIPINISDNPSLSTYTFPSVHRYPGVDGKPSNLQISVSTNGRGCRLSGRIKREIISKLPSAVGAAVDNVGRLRERAKSSSHTRTQKISEDDIHTPLNDPVPQLNTKSLLNLASRQLATSITETKEEDTQLRRMRWVHQMSEYYSFESLARMTEEEMDHALETWSGTPRSSALPHHESPSHSSIHPYVQSSKKGQIYLVGSGPGHPSLLTVAAHKILRNATMVLSDKLVPSEILALIPSHTTLHIAKKFPGNAEGAQNEMMQLALSAAQKGEIVVRLKQGDPFVYGRGGEEVLFLREHGFESIVIPGLSSALAGPLMMGIPVTQRGVSESFIMCTGVGRQGKSVKLPGYVRSRTLAILMGVARIRSIIEVLTLAEEGRDGKVYPRYLPIAVIERASSKDQRVVLSTLENVEEALKSLEERPPGMMLVGWAVMCLEGKGRVDILDSNEEDEELIVKDWLRGQRWKVNEGLDKVWEEMSGE
;
A
#
# COMPACT_ATOMS: atom_id res chain seq x y z
N MET A 1 47.16 -60.17 14.10
CA MET A 1 46.53 -60.63 12.84
C MET A 1 45.73 -59.47 12.27
N GLN A 2 46.08 -59.03 11.04
CA GLN A 2 45.35 -58.20 10.05
C GLN A 2 44.42 -57.08 10.59
N GLY A 3 44.76 -55.78 10.48
CA GLY A 3 44.52 -54.89 9.32
C GLY A 3 43.02 -54.58 9.16
N THR A 4 42.45 -53.36 9.09
CA THR A 4 42.91 -52.09 8.54
C THR A 4 41.86 -51.00 8.87
N THR A 5 42.29 -49.74 8.93
CA THR A 5 41.53 -48.48 8.96
C THR A 5 40.38 -48.37 7.93
N VAL A 6 39.22 -47.85 8.34
CA VAL A 6 38.16 -47.38 7.43
C VAL A 6 38.14 -45.85 7.40
N THR A 7 38.75 -45.29 6.36
CA THR A 7 38.56 -43.92 5.89
C THR A 7 37.52 -43.93 4.77
N GLY A 8 36.33 -43.39 5.01
CA GLY A 8 35.32 -43.17 3.96
C GLY A 8 35.50 -41.80 3.32
N SER A 9 36.05 -41.77 2.10
CA SER A 9 36.12 -40.56 1.26
C SER A 9 34.76 -40.30 0.60
N PHE A 10 34.24 -39.07 0.73
CA PHE A 10 33.13 -38.57 -0.07
C PHE A 10 33.64 -38.21 -1.47
N GLY A 11 33.34 -39.07 -2.45
CA GLY A 11 33.59 -38.84 -3.87
C GLY A 11 32.46 -38.08 -4.57
N ILE A 12 32.66 -36.78 -4.76
CA ILE A 12 32.43 -35.94 -5.95
C ILE A 12 31.44 -36.45 -7.04
N GLY A 13 30.34 -35.71 -7.23
CA GLY A 13 29.81 -35.25 -8.54
C GLY A 13 28.76 -36.10 -9.28
N PRO A 14 27.61 -35.52 -9.73
CA PRO A 14 26.66 -36.23 -10.59
C PRO A 14 27.24 -36.39 -12.01
N MET A 15 27.09 -37.59 -12.57
CA MET A 15 27.37 -37.85 -13.99
C MET A 15 26.50 -36.94 -14.87
N ILE A 16 27.10 -35.95 -15.53
CA ILE A 16 26.42 -35.11 -16.51
C ILE A 16 26.11 -35.98 -17.75
N LYS A 17 24.85 -36.44 -17.86
CA LYS A 17 24.38 -37.18 -19.03
C LYS A 17 24.48 -36.29 -20.28
N LEU A 18 24.89 -36.87 -21.41
CA LEU A 18 24.89 -36.14 -22.68
C LEU A 18 23.47 -35.66 -23.02
N PRO A 19 23.30 -34.41 -23.48
CA PRO A 19 22.03 -33.98 -24.03
C PRO A 19 21.61 -34.89 -25.19
N PRO A 20 20.33 -35.27 -25.27
CA PRO A 20 19.81 -36.11 -26.35
C PRO A 20 20.10 -35.51 -27.73
N THR A 21 20.36 -36.36 -28.73
CA THR A 21 20.64 -35.91 -30.12
C THR A 21 19.45 -35.20 -30.77
N TRP A 22 18.21 -35.52 -30.37
CA TRP A 22 17.01 -34.83 -30.83
C TRP A 22 17.01 -33.34 -30.51
N LEU A 23 17.66 -32.92 -29.41
CA LEU A 23 17.80 -31.49 -29.06
C LEU A 23 18.56 -30.73 -30.16
N SER A 24 19.63 -31.33 -30.72
CA SER A 24 20.38 -30.70 -31.80
C SER A 24 19.56 -30.56 -33.08
N TYR A 25 18.73 -31.56 -33.41
CA TYR A 25 17.81 -31.47 -34.54
C TYR A 25 16.75 -30.39 -34.31
N TRP A 26 16.23 -30.28 -33.09
CA TRP A 26 15.30 -29.22 -32.71
C TRP A 26 15.91 -27.82 -32.87
N PHE A 27 17.12 -27.58 -32.34
CA PHE A 27 17.78 -26.28 -32.49
C PHE A 27 18.16 -25.95 -33.93
N ALA A 28 18.58 -26.94 -34.72
CA ALA A 28 18.85 -26.74 -36.15
C ALA A 28 17.58 -26.35 -36.91
N PHE A 29 16.46 -27.05 -36.65
CA PHE A 29 15.16 -26.72 -37.24
C PHE A 29 14.64 -25.35 -36.79
N SER A 30 14.73 -25.06 -35.49
CA SER A 30 14.34 -23.78 -34.90
C SER A 30 15.15 -22.61 -35.48
N THR A 31 16.44 -22.81 -35.78
CA THR A 31 17.28 -21.79 -36.43
C THR A 31 16.71 -21.38 -37.78
N VAL A 32 16.24 -22.34 -38.59
CA VAL A 32 15.67 -22.06 -39.91
C VAL A 32 14.40 -21.21 -39.78
N ILE A 33 13.51 -21.56 -38.85
CA ILE A 33 12.26 -20.82 -38.59
C ILE A 33 12.56 -19.42 -38.06
N VAL A 34 13.42 -19.31 -37.06
CA VAL A 34 13.75 -18.02 -36.44
C VAL A 34 14.44 -17.08 -37.44
N CYS A 35 15.31 -17.60 -38.32
CA CYS A 35 15.91 -16.82 -39.41
C CYS A 35 14.87 -16.39 -40.45
N TRP A 36 13.90 -17.26 -40.76
CA TRP A 36 12.79 -16.94 -41.65
C TRP A 36 11.93 -15.79 -41.11
N ASP A 37 11.69 -15.76 -39.81
CA ASP A 37 10.92 -14.71 -39.12
C ASP A 37 11.72 -13.41 -38.98
N ALA A 38 13.04 -13.50 -38.71
CA ALA A 38 13.93 -12.35 -38.73
C ALA A 38 13.95 -11.69 -40.12
N ALA A 39 14.05 -12.50 -41.18
CA ALA A 39 14.05 -12.02 -42.56
C ALA A 39 12.70 -11.36 -42.93
N TYR A 40 11.57 -11.90 -42.45
CA TYR A 40 10.27 -11.27 -42.63
C TYR A 40 10.23 -9.83 -42.09
N CYS A 41 10.79 -9.60 -40.90
CA CYS A 41 10.85 -8.28 -40.28
C CYS A 41 11.86 -7.36 -40.97
N PHE A 42 13.02 -7.89 -41.36
CA PHE A 42 14.11 -7.10 -41.94
C PHE A 42 13.84 -6.61 -43.36
N PHE A 43 13.11 -7.39 -44.16
CA PHE A 43 12.78 -7.04 -45.55
C PHE A 43 11.49 -6.21 -45.68
N ARG A 44 10.98 -5.62 -44.60
CA ARG A 44 9.86 -4.68 -44.65
C ARG A 44 10.27 -3.40 -45.40
N PRO A 45 9.42 -2.84 -46.29
CA PRO A 45 8.03 -3.24 -46.58
C PRO A 45 7.89 -4.30 -47.68
N ARG A 46 8.99 -4.74 -48.33
CA ARG A 46 8.98 -5.69 -49.47
C ARG A 46 8.40 -7.07 -49.12
N SER A 47 8.56 -7.51 -47.87
CA SER A 47 7.99 -8.76 -47.34
C SER A 47 6.50 -8.66 -46.96
N MET A 48 5.94 -7.46 -46.81
CA MET A 48 4.54 -7.23 -46.41
C MET A 48 3.57 -7.44 -47.59
N VAL A 49 2.28 -7.61 -47.30
CA VAL A 49 1.24 -7.76 -48.35
C VAL A 49 1.23 -6.53 -49.25
N GLY A 50 1.46 -6.75 -50.55
CA GLY A 50 1.63 -5.69 -51.56
C GLY A 50 3.09 -5.43 -51.96
N GLY A 51 4.06 -5.94 -51.21
CA GLY A 51 5.49 -5.93 -51.56
C GLY A 51 5.88 -7.03 -52.54
N ASP A 52 6.99 -6.81 -53.26
CA ASP A 52 7.49 -7.69 -54.32
C ASP A 52 8.04 -9.04 -53.82
N LEU A 53 8.41 -9.14 -52.54
CA LEU A 53 8.88 -10.36 -51.89
C LEU A 53 7.81 -11.05 -51.02
N SER A 54 6.60 -10.51 -50.97
CA SER A 54 5.51 -10.98 -50.10
C SER A 54 5.06 -12.42 -50.35
N TRP A 55 5.30 -12.95 -51.55
CA TRP A 55 4.98 -14.33 -51.92
C TRP A 55 5.80 -15.36 -51.14
N ILE A 56 7.02 -14.99 -50.69
CA ILE A 56 7.90 -15.85 -49.91
C ILE A 56 7.24 -16.17 -48.56
N TRP A 57 6.65 -15.16 -47.90
CA TRP A 57 6.00 -15.29 -46.59
C TRP A 57 4.49 -15.56 -46.66
N GLY A 58 4.06 -16.33 -47.66
CA GLY A 58 2.67 -16.72 -47.88
C GLY A 58 1.87 -17.17 -46.65
N PRO A 59 2.43 -17.97 -45.71
CA PRO A 59 1.74 -18.37 -44.48
C PRO A 59 1.33 -17.21 -43.56
N TYR A 60 2.05 -16.08 -43.59
CA TYR A 60 1.74 -14.87 -42.81
C TYR A 60 0.60 -14.03 -43.40
N LYS A 61 -0.01 -14.46 -44.51
CA LYS A 61 -1.14 -13.74 -45.13
C LYS A 61 -2.36 -13.63 -44.22
N ALA A 62 -2.62 -14.58 -43.33
CA ALA A 62 -3.76 -14.53 -42.42
C ALA A 62 -3.62 -13.41 -41.37
N ASP A 63 -2.39 -13.16 -40.90
CA ASP A 63 -2.07 -12.13 -39.90
C ASP A 63 -1.69 -10.76 -40.51
N SER A 64 -1.68 -10.67 -41.84
CA SER A 64 -1.24 -9.50 -42.59
C SER A 64 -1.99 -8.19 -42.29
N LYS A 65 -3.25 -8.28 -41.83
CA LYS A 65 -4.01 -7.08 -41.41
C LYS A 65 -3.48 -6.47 -40.11
N ILE A 66 -3.01 -7.31 -39.19
CA ILE A 66 -2.41 -6.85 -37.93
C ILE A 66 -1.05 -6.22 -38.24
N ASP A 67 -0.25 -6.86 -39.09
CA ASP A 67 1.05 -6.33 -39.49
C ASP A 67 0.98 -5.06 -40.34
N TYR A 68 -0.07 -4.87 -41.13
CA TYR A 68 -0.29 -3.59 -41.84
C TYR A 68 -0.61 -2.45 -40.86
N ILE A 69 -1.39 -2.71 -39.80
CA ILE A 69 -1.77 -1.69 -38.81
C ILE A 69 -0.58 -1.29 -37.93
N TYR A 70 0.18 -2.28 -37.45
CA TYR A 70 1.29 -2.02 -36.50
C TYR A 70 2.64 -1.86 -37.18
N GLY A 71 2.95 -2.71 -38.16
CA GLY A 71 4.25 -2.74 -38.84
C GLY A 71 4.45 -1.57 -39.80
N GLN A 72 3.43 -1.16 -40.55
CA GLN A 72 3.52 -0.03 -41.49
C GLN A 72 3.67 1.29 -40.72
N LYS A 73 2.85 1.49 -39.68
CA LYS A 73 2.91 2.66 -38.79
C LYS A 73 4.28 2.81 -38.12
N ALA A 74 4.83 1.72 -37.58
CA ALA A 74 6.17 1.73 -36.99
C ALA A 74 7.28 2.03 -38.03
N LEU A 75 7.12 1.56 -39.26
CA LEU A 75 8.06 1.87 -40.36
C LEU A 75 7.99 3.35 -40.76
N ASP A 76 6.78 3.90 -40.88
CA ASP A 76 6.51 5.30 -41.23
C ASP A 76 7.00 6.26 -40.13
N GLU A 77 6.85 5.88 -38.86
CA GLU A 77 7.31 6.62 -37.68
C GLU A 77 8.82 6.44 -37.38
N LYS A 78 9.52 5.59 -38.14
CA LYS A 78 10.92 5.16 -37.89
C LYS A 78 11.13 4.62 -36.46
N ASP A 79 10.12 3.98 -35.91
CA ASP A 79 10.20 3.33 -34.61
C ASP A 79 11.08 2.07 -34.74
N GLY A 80 12.18 2.05 -33.98
CA GLY A 80 13.18 0.98 -34.02
C GLY A 80 12.69 -0.36 -33.50
N PHE A 81 11.45 -0.42 -32.98
CA PHE A 81 10.85 -1.60 -32.37
C PHE A 81 10.88 -2.85 -33.26
N THR A 82 10.49 -2.73 -34.54
CA THR A 82 10.45 -3.88 -35.48
C THR A 82 11.85 -4.40 -35.82
N ASN A 83 12.83 -3.50 -35.91
CA ASN A 83 14.24 -3.86 -36.10
C ASN A 83 14.84 -4.51 -34.84
N ALA A 84 14.41 -4.07 -33.65
CA ALA A 84 14.80 -4.71 -32.39
C ALA A 84 14.25 -6.15 -32.30
N GLN A 85 13.01 -6.38 -32.75
CA GLN A 85 12.44 -7.73 -32.82
C GLN A 85 13.23 -8.65 -33.76
N ALA A 86 13.61 -8.15 -34.94
CA ALA A 86 14.47 -8.89 -35.88
C ALA A 86 15.86 -9.21 -35.27
N LEU A 87 16.44 -8.25 -34.54
CA LEU A 87 17.73 -8.43 -33.86
C LEU A 87 17.67 -9.51 -32.77
N ILE A 88 16.60 -9.56 -31.98
CA ILE A 88 16.41 -10.59 -30.95
C ILE A 88 16.21 -11.97 -31.59
N ASN A 89 15.57 -12.07 -32.75
CA ASN A 89 15.50 -13.33 -33.51
C ASN A 89 16.87 -13.75 -34.04
N LEU A 90 17.69 -12.81 -34.52
CA LEU A 90 19.05 -13.12 -34.97
C LEU A 90 19.93 -13.65 -33.83
N ILE A 91 19.84 -13.04 -32.64
CA ILE A 91 20.56 -13.50 -31.44
C ILE A 91 20.13 -14.93 -31.08
N GLU A 92 18.85 -15.24 -31.12
CA GLU A 92 18.34 -16.60 -30.85
C GLU A 92 18.86 -17.62 -31.88
N ALA A 93 18.87 -17.27 -33.18
CA ALA A 93 19.46 -18.11 -34.21
C ALA A 93 20.96 -18.35 -34.00
N MET A 94 21.70 -17.32 -33.57
CA MET A 94 23.13 -17.46 -33.23
C MET A 94 23.33 -18.40 -32.05
N LEU A 95 22.53 -18.29 -30.98
CA LEU A 95 22.62 -19.19 -29.82
C LEU A 95 22.27 -20.64 -30.19
N ASN A 96 21.29 -20.86 -31.07
CA ASN A 96 20.95 -22.20 -31.56
C ASN A 96 22.09 -22.83 -32.36
N LEU A 97 22.75 -22.04 -33.23
CA LEU A 97 23.92 -22.47 -33.99
C LEU A 97 25.14 -22.69 -33.10
N GLU A 98 25.35 -21.83 -32.11
CA GLU A 98 26.42 -21.96 -31.12
C GLU A 98 26.24 -23.23 -30.28
N TYR A 99 25.01 -23.54 -29.84
CA TYR A 99 24.70 -24.80 -29.18
C TYR A 99 25.04 -26.01 -30.07
N ALA A 100 24.60 -26.00 -31.34
CA ALA A 100 24.89 -27.08 -32.28
C ALA A 100 26.40 -27.23 -32.54
N TYR A 101 27.11 -26.12 -32.67
CA TYR A 101 28.57 -26.09 -32.81
C TYR A 101 29.26 -26.68 -31.58
N LEU A 102 29.00 -26.13 -30.39
CA LEU A 102 29.61 -26.57 -29.13
C LEU A 102 29.30 -28.04 -28.78
N ARG A 103 28.17 -28.55 -29.27
CA ARG A 103 27.76 -29.95 -29.09
C ARG A 103 28.49 -30.91 -30.03
N HIS A 104 28.84 -30.50 -31.25
CA HIS A 104 29.33 -31.39 -32.32
C HIS A 104 30.77 -31.17 -32.77
N THR A 105 31.42 -30.04 -32.45
CA THR A 105 32.83 -29.77 -32.82
C THR A 105 33.86 -30.22 -31.79
N SER A 106 33.41 -30.79 -30.66
CA SER A 106 34.30 -31.38 -29.65
C SER A 106 34.89 -32.72 -30.13
N SER A 107 35.89 -32.64 -30.99
CA SER A 107 36.88 -33.70 -31.26
C SER A 107 38.12 -33.11 -31.92
N ARG A 108 38.97 -32.38 -31.18
CA ARG A 108 40.37 -32.22 -31.62
C ARG A 108 41.44 -31.84 -30.59
N ALA A 109 41.12 -31.39 -29.38
CA ALA A 109 42.15 -30.77 -28.51
C ALA A 109 42.64 -31.58 -27.29
N GLN A 110 42.08 -32.73 -26.93
CA GLN A 110 42.60 -33.53 -25.80
C GLN A 110 42.62 -35.02 -26.13
N ARG A 111 43.63 -35.41 -26.90
CA ARG A 111 44.06 -36.80 -27.07
C ARG A 111 45.44 -36.98 -26.46
N THR A 112 45.61 -36.57 -25.20
CA THR A 112 46.80 -36.87 -24.42
C THR A 112 46.38 -37.18 -22.98
N GLN A 113 46.58 -38.45 -22.63
CA GLN A 113 46.64 -39.00 -21.27
C GLN A 113 45.48 -38.67 -20.32
N THR A 114 44.48 -39.56 -20.26
CA THR A 114 44.00 -40.21 -19.02
C THR A 114 42.72 -41.01 -19.32
N ASN A 115 42.63 -42.19 -18.73
CA ASN A 115 41.65 -43.23 -19.03
C ASN A 115 40.28 -42.98 -18.36
N GLN A 116 39.70 -41.78 -18.53
CA GLN A 116 38.35 -41.45 -18.05
C GLN A 116 37.44 -41.04 -19.20
N LYS A 117 36.29 -41.72 -19.33
CA LYS A 117 35.20 -41.39 -20.27
C LYS A 117 34.59 -40.03 -19.92
N ARG A 118 35.19 -38.94 -20.40
CA ARG A 118 34.60 -37.60 -20.36
C ARG A 118 33.63 -37.43 -21.55
N PRO A 119 32.50 -36.72 -21.37
CA PRO A 119 31.53 -36.52 -22.45
C PRO A 119 32.11 -35.62 -23.57
N ASN A 120 31.87 -35.99 -24.82
CA ASN A 120 32.30 -35.28 -26.03
C ASN A 120 31.41 -34.04 -26.32
N TYR A 121 31.44 -33.01 -25.48
CA TYR A 121 30.89 -31.68 -25.78
C TYR A 121 31.45 -30.61 -24.83
N HIS A 122 31.41 -29.33 -25.22
CA HIS A 122 31.87 -28.22 -24.38
C HIS A 122 30.97 -28.04 -23.14
N ALA A 123 31.58 -27.80 -21.96
CA ALA A 123 30.85 -27.60 -20.70
C ALA A 123 29.81 -26.47 -20.74
N HIS A 124 29.95 -25.52 -21.66
CA HIS A 124 29.03 -24.39 -21.84
C HIS A 124 27.80 -24.72 -22.71
N ALA A 125 27.76 -25.85 -23.43
CA ALA A 125 26.65 -26.16 -24.32
C ALA A 125 25.28 -26.23 -23.59
N PRO A 126 25.13 -26.83 -22.40
CA PRO A 126 23.85 -26.83 -21.68
C PRO A 126 23.37 -25.42 -21.28
N LEU A 127 24.31 -24.52 -20.96
CA LEU A 127 24.00 -23.14 -20.60
C LEU A 127 23.49 -22.34 -21.81
N VAL A 128 24.17 -22.47 -22.96
CA VAL A 128 23.75 -21.84 -24.23
C VAL A 128 22.40 -22.39 -24.69
N GLY A 129 22.19 -23.72 -24.59
CA GLY A 129 20.92 -24.35 -24.94
C GLY A 129 19.76 -23.94 -24.03
N PHE A 130 20.01 -23.75 -22.73
CA PHE A 130 19.01 -23.24 -21.79
C PHE A 130 18.62 -21.79 -22.11
N ALA A 131 19.61 -20.92 -22.37
CA ALA A 131 19.36 -19.53 -22.74
C ALA A 131 18.53 -19.42 -24.03
N ALA A 132 18.89 -20.20 -25.06
CA ALA A 132 18.15 -20.22 -26.31
C ALA A 132 16.70 -20.71 -26.11
N SER A 133 16.49 -21.78 -25.35
CA SER A 133 15.15 -22.32 -25.06
C SER A 133 14.27 -21.34 -24.28
N LEU A 134 14.87 -20.60 -23.35
CA LEU A 134 14.15 -19.58 -22.58
C LEU A 134 13.70 -18.41 -23.46
N MET A 135 14.50 -18.02 -24.45
CA MET A 135 14.11 -17.01 -25.44
C MET A 135 12.93 -17.47 -26.29
N THR A 136 12.97 -18.72 -26.81
CA THR A 136 11.87 -19.30 -27.58
C THR A 136 10.59 -19.41 -26.76
N LEU A 137 10.69 -19.87 -25.50
CA LEU A 137 9.55 -19.99 -24.59
C LEU A 137 8.91 -18.64 -24.29
N SER A 138 9.73 -17.62 -24.01
CA SER A 138 9.24 -16.27 -23.70
C SER A 138 8.48 -15.65 -24.87
N LYS A 139 8.97 -15.81 -26.09
CA LYS A 139 8.30 -15.34 -27.31
C LYS A 139 7.01 -16.11 -27.58
N THR A 140 7.06 -17.42 -27.41
CA THR A 140 5.89 -18.28 -27.60
C THR A 140 4.80 -17.91 -26.59
N ALA A 141 5.13 -17.79 -25.30
CA ALA A 141 4.21 -17.35 -24.25
C ALA A 141 3.60 -15.97 -24.57
N PHE A 142 4.41 -15.03 -25.06
CA PHE A 142 3.92 -13.71 -25.48
C PHE A 142 2.90 -13.81 -26.62
N ILE A 143 3.18 -14.60 -27.65
CA ILE A 143 2.24 -14.83 -28.77
C ILE A 143 0.95 -15.50 -28.28
N TRP A 144 1.03 -16.51 -27.42
CA TRP A 144 -0.14 -17.21 -26.88
C TRP A 144 -1.02 -16.35 -25.96
N ILE A 145 -0.45 -15.34 -25.30
CA ILE A 145 -1.20 -14.39 -24.47
C ILE A 145 -1.83 -13.30 -25.34
N VAL A 146 -1.07 -12.78 -26.31
CA VAL A 146 -1.45 -11.60 -27.07
C VAL A 146 -2.37 -11.92 -28.25
N VAL A 147 -2.16 -13.05 -28.95
CA VAL A 147 -2.95 -13.41 -30.14
C VAL A 147 -4.43 -13.66 -29.81
N PRO A 148 -4.82 -14.38 -28.75
CA PRO A 148 -6.24 -14.52 -28.38
C PRO A 148 -6.88 -13.18 -27.99
N PHE A 149 -6.10 -12.32 -27.33
CA PHE A 149 -6.55 -10.99 -26.92
C PHE A 149 -6.84 -10.10 -28.13
N ILE A 150 -5.93 -10.08 -29.12
CA ILE A 150 -6.12 -9.35 -30.37
C ILE A 150 -7.21 -9.99 -31.23
N ALA A 151 -7.29 -11.32 -31.30
CA ALA A 151 -8.35 -12.03 -32.00
C ALA A 151 -9.73 -11.69 -31.43
N CYS A 152 -9.88 -11.57 -30.11
CA CYS A 152 -11.12 -11.11 -29.48
C CYS A 152 -11.47 -9.66 -29.86
N ILE A 153 -10.47 -8.78 -29.96
CA ILE A 153 -10.66 -7.39 -30.40
C ILE A 153 -11.10 -7.33 -31.87
N VAL A 154 -10.48 -8.12 -32.74
CA VAL A 154 -10.81 -8.18 -34.19
C VAL A 154 -12.17 -8.84 -34.42
N LEU A 155 -12.51 -9.89 -33.67
CA LEU A 155 -13.84 -10.52 -33.73
C LEU A 155 -14.93 -9.56 -33.22
N GLY A 156 -14.62 -8.78 -32.16
CA GLY A 156 -15.47 -7.69 -31.67
C GLY A 156 -15.71 -6.61 -32.73
N ARG A 157 -14.68 -6.26 -33.51
CA ARG A 157 -14.81 -5.35 -34.66
C ARG A 157 -15.64 -5.92 -35.81
N PHE A 158 -15.55 -7.23 -36.07
CA PHE A 158 -16.33 -7.89 -37.12
C PHE A 158 -17.82 -8.02 -36.75
N ILE A 159 -18.11 -8.25 -35.46
CA ILE A 159 -19.49 -8.24 -34.93
C ILE A 159 -20.05 -6.80 -34.93
N SER A 160 -19.21 -5.81 -34.65
CA SER A 160 -19.57 -4.39 -34.70
C SER A 160 -19.76 -3.85 -36.13
N SER A 161 -19.15 -4.45 -37.16
CA SER A 161 -19.34 -4.05 -38.56
C SER A 161 -20.57 -4.72 -39.21
N ALA A 162 -20.98 -5.88 -38.71
CA ALA A 162 -22.21 -6.57 -39.13
C ALA A 162 -23.50 -5.93 -38.55
N LEU A 163 -23.38 -5.19 -37.45
CA LEU A 163 -24.47 -4.41 -36.85
C LEU A 163 -24.32 -2.93 -37.26
N GLY A 164 -24.89 -2.59 -38.41
CA GLY A 164 -24.74 -1.28 -39.03
C GLY A 164 -25.25 -0.10 -38.21
N ARG A 165 -24.44 0.97 -38.27
CA ARG A 165 -24.75 2.42 -38.14
C ARG A 165 -25.50 2.90 -36.90
N GLU A 166 -24.79 2.98 -35.78
CA GLU A 166 -24.99 4.06 -34.79
C GLU A 166 -23.77 4.33 -33.87
N TYR A 167 -22.64 3.63 -34.03
CA TYR A 167 -21.49 3.67 -33.09
C TYR A 167 -20.14 4.01 -33.73
N ALA A 168 -20.11 4.96 -34.68
CA ALA A 168 -18.86 5.34 -35.34
C ALA A 168 -17.93 6.26 -34.51
N SER A 169 -18.40 6.88 -33.42
CA SER A 169 -17.64 7.89 -32.66
C SER A 169 -16.91 7.37 -31.42
N GLN A 170 -17.26 6.19 -30.88
CA GLN A 170 -16.64 5.65 -29.66
C GLN A 170 -15.44 4.75 -29.92
N ILE A 171 -15.28 4.20 -31.13
CA ILE A 171 -14.17 3.29 -31.45
C ILE A 171 -12.87 4.06 -31.78
N ALA A 172 -12.97 5.29 -32.27
CA ALA A 172 -11.81 6.17 -32.51
C ALA A 172 -11.03 6.49 -31.22
N TYR A 173 -11.71 6.49 -30.06
CA TYR A 173 -11.11 6.82 -28.77
C TYR A 173 -10.33 5.64 -28.16
N ALA A 174 -10.80 4.40 -28.38
CA ALA A 174 -10.09 3.19 -27.95
C ALA A 174 -8.84 2.92 -28.80
N GLU A 175 -8.84 3.37 -30.06
CA GLU A 175 -7.71 3.25 -30.98
C GLU A 175 -6.56 4.22 -30.64
N TRP A 176 -6.88 5.41 -30.11
CA TRP A 176 -5.88 6.39 -29.65
C TRP A 176 -5.17 5.94 -28.35
N ALA A 177 -5.93 5.42 -27.38
CA ALA A 177 -5.41 5.02 -26.07
C ALA A 177 -4.43 3.83 -26.10
N ALA A 178 -4.52 2.95 -27.10
CA ALA A 178 -3.60 1.80 -27.23
C ALA A 178 -2.24 2.19 -27.83
N THR A 179 -2.18 3.25 -28.65
CA THR A 179 -0.92 3.70 -29.29
C THR A 179 -0.04 4.59 -28.42
N ASP A 180 -0.59 5.22 -27.37
CA ASP A 180 0.17 6.16 -26.54
C ASP A 180 0.94 5.50 -25.38
N SER A 181 0.67 4.22 -25.09
CA SER A 181 1.42 3.48 -24.05
C SER A 181 2.77 2.90 -24.51
N LEU A 182 3.10 2.99 -25.81
CA LEU A 182 4.32 2.40 -26.40
C LEU A 182 5.30 3.41 -27.02
N SER A 183 4.94 4.69 -27.18
CA SER A 183 5.78 5.71 -27.84
C SER A 183 6.41 6.72 -26.85
N GLY A 184 6.79 6.28 -25.66
CA GLY A 184 7.48 7.11 -24.68
C GLY A 184 8.99 7.19 -24.89
N SER A 185 9.51 7.51 -26.09
CA SER A 185 10.93 7.93 -26.31
C SER A 185 11.25 8.26 -27.78
N ARG A 186 11.13 9.52 -28.21
CA ARG A 186 12.22 10.24 -28.90
C ARG A 186 11.83 11.65 -29.35
N VAL A 187 12.77 12.54 -29.05
CA VAL A 187 13.00 13.87 -29.60
C VAL A 187 13.16 13.84 -31.12
N THR A 188 12.49 14.76 -31.82
CA THR A 188 13.01 15.64 -32.90
C THR A 188 11.97 16.77 -33.10
N GLY A 189 12.28 18.06 -33.21
CA GLY A 189 13.46 18.66 -33.81
C GLY A 189 13.31 18.67 -35.33
N SER A 190 12.42 19.51 -35.87
CA SER A 190 12.35 19.79 -37.31
C SER A 190 13.06 21.12 -37.61
N GLU A 191 14.25 21.02 -38.20
CA GLU A 191 14.96 22.13 -38.84
C GLU A 191 14.47 22.35 -40.28
N SER A 192 14.27 23.62 -40.66
CA SER A 192 14.64 24.21 -41.96
C SER A 192 14.50 25.74 -41.80
N LYS A 193 15.34 26.65 -42.31
CA LYS A 193 16.48 26.63 -43.22
C LYS A 193 17.14 28.03 -43.16
N SER A 194 18.47 28.08 -43.41
CA SER A 194 19.23 29.19 -44.05
C SER A 194 19.58 30.42 -43.19
N ALA A 195 20.78 31.02 -43.18
CA ALA A 195 22.12 30.69 -43.68
C ALA A 195 23.12 31.78 -43.22
N LYS A 196 24.35 31.33 -42.94
CA LYS A 196 25.68 31.97 -43.18
C LYS A 196 26.22 33.17 -42.34
N SER A 197 27.45 32.90 -41.87
CA SER A 197 28.65 33.78 -41.76
C SER A 197 28.83 34.52 -40.42
N THR A 198 29.97 34.52 -39.69
CA THR A 198 31.35 34.01 -39.91
C THR A 198 32.17 34.12 -38.61
N ARG A 199 33.16 33.21 -38.44
CA ARG A 199 34.49 33.32 -37.74
C ARG A 199 34.51 33.61 -36.22
N SER A 200 35.30 32.93 -35.38
CA SER A 200 36.74 32.54 -35.48
C SER A 200 37.02 31.42 -34.44
N SER A 201 37.53 30.22 -34.79
CA SER A 201 38.95 29.77 -34.72
C SER A 201 39.67 30.10 -33.39
N GLU A 202 40.40 29.22 -32.68
CA GLU A 202 41.10 27.99 -33.07
C GLU A 202 41.65 27.20 -31.84
N ARG A 203 41.60 25.86 -31.95
CA ARG A 203 42.59 24.81 -31.58
C ARG A 203 43.47 24.96 -30.30
N LEU A 204 43.37 24.05 -29.32
CA LEU A 204 43.88 22.65 -29.22
C LEU A 204 45.38 22.52 -28.83
N ARG A 205 45.60 21.62 -27.84
CA ARG A 205 46.84 20.93 -27.42
C ARG A 205 47.84 21.77 -26.61
N ALA A 206 48.64 21.23 -25.69
CA ALA A 206 48.77 19.96 -24.96
C ALA A 206 49.99 20.12 -24.03
N GLN A 207 50.19 19.15 -23.12
CA GLN A 207 51.48 18.82 -22.48
C GLN A 207 52.01 19.84 -21.44
N VAL A 208 52.79 19.51 -20.40
CA VAL A 208 53.35 18.28 -19.80
C VAL A 208 53.99 18.74 -18.48
N ASN A 209 54.02 17.84 -17.49
CA ASN A 209 54.94 17.70 -16.35
C ASN A 209 55.69 18.91 -15.78
N GLY A 210 55.77 18.97 -14.44
CA GLY A 210 56.88 19.67 -13.81
C GLY A 210 56.78 19.78 -12.29
N ASN A 211 57.34 18.78 -11.64
CA ASN A 211 57.62 18.60 -10.22
C ASN A 211 58.38 19.77 -9.52
N THR A 212 58.59 19.60 -8.21
CA THR A 212 59.46 20.36 -7.26
C THR A 212 58.80 21.58 -6.59
N GLY A 213 58.94 21.83 -5.29
CA GLY A 213 59.71 21.18 -4.23
C GLY A 213 59.49 21.93 -2.90
N SER A 214 59.66 21.19 -1.80
CA SER A 214 60.39 21.60 -0.58
C SER A 214 59.75 22.63 0.38
N VAL A 215 59.91 22.61 1.71
CA VAL A 215 60.34 21.71 2.81
C VAL A 215 60.42 22.64 4.04
N ASN A 216 60.14 22.12 5.25
CA ASN A 216 60.49 22.65 6.59
C ASN A 216 59.73 23.91 7.11
N ASP A 217 59.51 24.13 8.42
CA ASP A 217 59.90 23.41 9.66
C ASP A 217 59.06 23.91 10.87
N SER A 218 58.90 23.01 11.85
CA SER A 218 58.86 23.17 13.32
C SER A 218 58.10 24.29 14.08
N SER A 219 57.31 23.81 15.06
CA SER A 219 57.35 24.11 16.52
C SER A 219 56.43 25.15 17.21
N SER A 220 55.80 24.63 18.28
CA SER A 220 55.54 25.18 19.61
C SER A 220 54.43 26.23 19.89
N SER A 221 53.40 25.72 20.58
CA SER A 221 52.87 26.13 21.90
C SER A 221 52.08 27.43 22.11
N SER A 222 50.95 27.21 22.80
CA SER A 222 50.35 28.00 23.89
C SER A 222 49.20 28.96 23.55
N THR A 223 48.02 28.52 23.99
CA THR A 223 46.97 29.28 24.70
C THR A 223 46.81 30.77 24.40
N SER A 224 45.68 31.14 23.81
CA SER A 224 44.81 32.16 24.40
C SER A 224 43.44 32.12 23.73
N ILE A 225 42.45 32.36 24.57
CA ILE A 225 41.04 32.54 24.29
C ILE A 225 40.88 33.78 23.42
N ASP A 226 40.11 33.68 22.33
CA ASP A 226 39.49 34.85 21.71
C ASP A 226 38.06 34.55 21.23
N PRO A 227 37.20 35.60 21.20
CA PRO A 227 35.76 35.50 21.01
C PRO A 227 35.34 35.58 19.54
N ILE A 228 34.12 35.09 19.30
CA ILE A 228 33.13 35.51 18.28
C ILE A 228 33.73 36.29 17.08
N SER A 229 33.88 35.60 15.95
CA SER A 229 33.89 36.25 14.64
C SER A 229 33.17 35.38 13.62
N ASP A 230 32.27 36.04 12.88
CA ASP A 230 31.60 35.58 11.68
C ASP A 230 32.42 34.62 10.81
N SER A 231 31.81 33.51 10.40
CA SER A 231 32.20 32.85 9.17
C SER A 231 30.97 32.52 8.33
N THR A 232 30.90 33.26 7.24
CA THR A 232 30.16 33.03 6.01
C THR A 232 30.27 31.57 5.55
N HIS A 233 29.28 30.75 5.92
CA HIS A 233 29.04 29.51 5.19
C HIS A 233 28.41 29.86 3.84
N THR A 234 29.28 29.98 2.83
CA THR A 234 28.95 29.76 1.44
C THR A 234 28.29 28.39 1.32
N SER A 235 26.95 28.39 1.35
CA SER A 235 26.16 27.21 1.05
C SER A 235 26.44 26.82 -0.39
N ARG A 236 27.29 25.82 -0.59
CA ARG A 236 27.33 25.09 -1.85
C ARG A 236 25.91 24.66 -2.16
N ILE A 237 25.39 25.15 -3.27
CA ILE A 237 24.10 24.76 -3.85
C ILE A 237 24.15 23.25 -4.03
N ALA A 238 23.60 22.53 -3.07
CA ALA A 238 23.35 21.11 -3.20
C ALA A 238 22.32 20.97 -4.31
N GLN A 239 22.71 20.37 -5.42
CA GLN A 239 21.77 19.92 -6.44
C GLN A 239 20.68 19.12 -5.74
N SER A 240 19.44 19.63 -5.75
CA SER A 240 18.30 18.97 -5.11
C SER A 240 18.08 17.65 -5.84
N SER A 241 18.49 16.55 -5.22
CA SER A 241 18.18 15.22 -5.71
C SER A 241 16.66 15.05 -5.73
N LYS A 242 16.14 14.35 -6.74
CA LYS A 242 14.71 14.08 -6.94
C LYS A 242 14.06 13.35 -5.75
N PHE A 243 14.86 12.81 -4.83
CA PHE A 243 14.43 12.00 -3.71
C PHE A 243 15.14 12.46 -2.43
N PRO A 244 14.49 12.41 -1.26
CA PRO A 244 15.15 12.70 0.00
C PRO A 244 16.32 11.74 0.21
N HIS A 245 17.47 12.27 0.65
CA HIS A 245 18.60 11.43 1.02
C HIS A 245 18.33 10.73 2.34
N PRO A 246 18.42 9.39 2.41
CA PRO A 246 18.23 8.67 3.67
C PRO A 246 19.32 9.04 4.68
N ILE A 247 18.92 9.40 5.89
CA ILE A 247 19.84 9.64 7.01
C ILE A 247 20.05 8.30 7.74
N GLY A 248 21.28 7.79 7.70
CA GLY A 248 21.63 6.54 8.39
C GLY A 248 21.59 6.66 9.92
N GLY A 249 21.57 5.51 10.60
CA GLY A 249 21.69 5.43 12.07
C GLY A 249 20.40 5.08 12.82
N ALA A 250 19.29 4.84 12.13
CA ALA A 250 18.07 4.28 12.71
C ALA A 250 18.13 2.74 12.71
N ALA A 251 17.60 2.11 13.77
CA ALA A 251 17.31 0.69 13.75
C ALA A 251 16.06 0.43 12.90
N LEU A 252 16.05 -0.66 12.12
CA LEU A 252 14.86 -1.11 11.41
C LEU A 252 13.95 -1.87 12.39
N PRO A 253 12.76 -1.37 12.74
CA PRO A 253 11.83 -2.11 13.58
C PRO A 253 11.29 -3.31 12.81
N ILE A 254 11.53 -4.52 13.34
CA ILE A 254 11.00 -5.76 12.78
C ILE A 254 10.30 -6.56 13.89
N THR A 255 9.21 -7.24 13.53
CA THR A 255 8.60 -8.27 14.37
C THR A 255 9.21 -9.61 13.95
N PHE A 256 9.90 -10.27 14.88
CA PHE A 256 10.61 -11.52 14.63
C PHE A 256 9.95 -12.66 15.39
N HIS A 257 9.68 -13.78 14.71
CA HIS A 257 9.06 -14.97 15.28
C HIS A 257 10.10 -16.12 15.37
N PRO A 258 10.85 -16.24 16.49
CA PRO A 258 11.87 -17.28 16.69
C PRO A 258 11.28 -18.66 17.03
N SER A 259 10.12 -19.02 16.47
CA SER A 259 9.45 -20.27 16.81
C SER A 259 10.36 -21.46 16.47
N LYS A 260 10.64 -22.30 17.49
CA LYS A 260 11.54 -23.45 17.44
C LYS A 260 12.99 -23.11 17.07
N LEU A 261 13.39 -21.84 17.17
CA LEU A 261 14.76 -21.42 16.91
C LEU A 261 15.65 -21.64 18.16
N PRO A 262 16.75 -22.41 18.05
CA PRO A 262 17.71 -22.52 19.15
C PRO A 262 18.33 -21.16 19.45
N THR A 263 18.08 -20.65 20.66
CA THR A 263 18.50 -19.34 21.12
C THR A 263 19.34 -19.47 22.37
N LEU A 264 20.50 -18.82 22.37
CA LEU A 264 21.45 -18.84 23.48
C LEU A 264 21.28 -17.59 24.36
N VAL A 265 21.15 -17.80 25.67
CA VAL A 265 21.24 -16.73 26.68
C VAL A 265 22.51 -16.96 27.50
N VAL A 266 23.42 -16.00 27.47
CA VAL A 266 24.66 -15.99 28.25
C VAL A 266 24.44 -15.15 29.50
N GLY A 267 24.53 -15.80 30.66
CA GLY A 267 24.29 -15.22 31.99
C GLY A 267 23.16 -15.90 32.76
N SER A 268 23.17 -15.74 34.08
CA SER A 268 22.24 -16.38 35.02
C SER A 268 21.54 -15.41 35.98
N ASN A 269 21.54 -14.11 35.67
CA ASN A 269 20.99 -13.04 36.51
C ASN A 269 19.50 -12.76 36.23
N ARG A 270 18.89 -11.79 36.93
CA ARG A 270 17.49 -11.36 36.72
C ARG A 270 17.21 -10.87 35.30
N LEU A 271 18.19 -10.24 34.64
CA LEU A 271 18.04 -9.82 33.25
C LEU A 271 17.99 -11.03 32.32
N ALA A 272 18.84 -12.03 32.56
CA ALA A 272 18.79 -13.31 31.86
C ALA A 272 17.41 -13.96 32.00
N SER A 273 16.81 -13.97 33.20
CA SER A 273 15.46 -14.54 33.39
C SER A 273 14.40 -13.80 32.57
N THR A 274 14.48 -12.46 32.51
CA THR A 274 13.58 -11.65 31.68
C THR A 274 13.74 -11.97 30.18
N ARG A 275 14.97 -12.24 29.71
CA ARG A 275 15.23 -12.65 28.32
C ARG A 275 14.71 -14.07 28.04
N VAL A 276 14.93 -15.00 28.97
CA VAL A 276 14.40 -16.36 28.89
C VAL A 276 12.87 -16.33 28.79
N TYR A 277 12.19 -15.59 29.66
CA TYR A 277 10.73 -15.47 29.64
C TYR A 277 10.21 -14.99 28.27
N ASN A 278 10.76 -13.88 27.76
CA ASN A 278 10.34 -13.32 26.47
C ASN A 278 10.59 -14.27 25.29
N LEU A 279 11.69 -15.04 25.35
CA LEU A 279 12.03 -16.00 24.31
C LEU A 279 11.12 -17.24 24.34
N LEU A 280 10.79 -17.73 25.54
CA LEU A 280 9.82 -18.80 25.73
C LEU A 280 8.41 -18.37 25.27
N GLU A 281 8.01 -17.13 25.58
CA GLU A 281 6.74 -16.56 25.11
C GLU A 281 6.67 -16.48 23.57
N ALA A 282 7.82 -16.41 22.90
CA ALA A 282 7.96 -16.40 21.46
C ALA A 282 8.24 -17.79 20.84
N ASP A 283 8.02 -18.86 21.60
CA ASP A 283 8.22 -20.27 21.23
C ASP A 283 9.67 -20.64 20.84
N ALA A 284 10.68 -19.91 21.33
CA ALA A 284 12.08 -20.23 21.08
C ALA A 284 12.55 -21.44 21.90
N ILE A 285 13.54 -22.18 21.39
CA ILE A 285 14.23 -23.22 22.15
C ILE A 285 15.39 -22.55 22.89
N VAL A 286 15.27 -22.39 24.21
CA VAL A 286 16.22 -21.58 24.98
C VAL A 286 17.29 -22.45 25.66
N LEU A 287 18.55 -22.15 25.35
CA LEU A 287 19.74 -22.67 26.01
C LEU A 287 20.37 -21.56 26.84
N VAL A 288 20.54 -21.78 28.14
CA VAL A 288 21.19 -20.84 29.06
C VAL A 288 22.59 -21.35 29.39
N VAL A 289 23.59 -20.49 29.22
CA VAL A 289 24.98 -20.77 29.61
C VAL A 289 25.48 -19.74 30.60
N SER A 290 26.16 -20.20 31.65
CA SER A 290 26.78 -19.32 32.64
C SER A 290 27.98 -20.01 33.27
N PRO A 291 29.02 -19.27 33.73
CA PRO A 291 30.11 -19.85 34.52
C PRO A 291 29.64 -20.41 35.88
N GLN A 292 28.48 -19.97 36.36
CA GLN A 292 27.93 -20.35 37.66
C GLN A 292 27.15 -21.67 37.60
N GLU A 293 27.09 -22.38 38.72
CA GLU A 293 26.19 -23.53 38.89
C GLU A 293 24.71 -23.08 38.88
N LEU A 294 23.82 -23.97 38.44
CA LEU A 294 22.37 -23.71 38.39
C LEU A 294 21.81 -23.29 39.76
N SER A 295 22.34 -23.84 40.86
CA SER A 295 21.95 -23.51 42.24
C SER A 295 22.13 -22.04 42.61
N ARG A 296 22.96 -21.30 41.86
CA ARG A 296 23.25 -19.87 42.06
C ARG A 296 22.58 -18.97 41.01
N ALA A 297 21.83 -19.54 40.07
CA ALA A 297 21.07 -18.77 39.09
C ALA A 297 19.86 -18.09 39.73
N HIS A 298 19.26 -17.14 39.01
CA HIS A 298 17.99 -16.53 39.41
C HIS A 298 16.89 -17.60 39.56
N GLU A 299 16.03 -17.46 40.57
CA GLU A 299 14.99 -18.44 40.94
C GLU A 299 14.11 -18.87 39.75
N GLU A 300 13.77 -17.95 38.87
CA GLU A 300 12.97 -18.22 37.66
C GLU A 300 13.72 -19.09 36.64
N ILE A 301 15.05 -18.95 36.50
CA ILE A 301 15.86 -19.80 35.62
C ILE A 301 15.93 -21.22 36.21
N ILE A 302 16.07 -21.33 37.53
CA ILE A 302 16.04 -22.62 38.24
C ILE A 302 14.70 -23.32 37.96
N HIS A 303 13.59 -22.62 38.18
CA HIS A 303 12.26 -23.14 37.93
C HIS A 303 12.04 -23.58 36.47
N CYS A 304 12.43 -22.76 35.49
CA CYS A 304 12.33 -23.11 34.07
C CYS A 304 13.19 -24.32 33.71
N SER A 305 14.35 -24.49 34.35
CA SER A 305 15.22 -25.65 34.13
C SER A 305 14.63 -26.93 34.75
N GLU A 306 14.09 -26.85 35.97
CA GLU A 306 13.45 -27.97 36.67
C GLU A 306 12.17 -28.45 35.97
N THR A 307 11.39 -27.51 35.44
CA THR A 307 10.18 -27.79 34.63
C THR A 307 10.51 -28.17 33.18
N ARG A 308 11.80 -28.29 32.83
CA ARG A 308 12.30 -28.66 31.48
C ARG A 308 11.84 -27.73 30.35
N GLN A 309 11.59 -26.46 30.67
CA GLN A 309 11.30 -25.42 29.67
C GLN A 309 12.57 -24.92 28.97
N ILE A 310 13.71 -24.97 29.67
CA ILE A 310 15.02 -24.56 29.15
C ILE A 310 16.08 -25.64 29.37
N GLN A 311 17.18 -25.53 28.64
CA GLN A 311 18.41 -26.26 28.95
C GLN A 311 19.40 -25.31 29.63
N TYR A 312 20.02 -25.76 30.72
CA TYR A 312 21.08 -25.00 31.41
C TYR A 312 22.41 -25.76 31.32
N GLN A 313 23.48 -25.05 30.99
CA GLN A 313 24.84 -25.61 30.99
C GLN A 313 25.80 -24.67 31.71
N GLN A 314 26.54 -25.20 32.67
CA GLN A 314 27.63 -24.47 33.31
C GLN A 314 28.86 -24.48 32.40
N LEU A 315 29.12 -23.35 31.74
CA LEU A 315 30.19 -23.24 30.74
C LEU A 315 30.81 -21.83 30.74
N ASN A 316 32.12 -21.79 30.49
CA ASN A 316 32.85 -20.55 30.23
C ASN A 316 33.97 -20.82 29.21
N PHE A 317 33.85 -20.26 28.00
CA PHE A 317 34.91 -20.34 26.99
C PHE A 317 35.73 -19.06 26.97
N GLU A 318 37.04 -19.21 26.94
CA GLU A 318 37.99 -18.10 26.89
C GLU A 318 38.38 -17.71 25.46
N ASP A 319 38.21 -18.61 24.49
CA ASP A 319 38.66 -18.43 23.11
C ASP A 319 37.50 -18.42 22.09
N MET A 320 37.74 -17.77 20.94
CA MET A 320 36.76 -17.59 19.87
C MET A 320 36.40 -18.91 19.17
N LYS A 321 37.34 -19.85 19.05
CA LYS A 321 37.13 -21.11 18.32
C LYS A 321 36.14 -22.00 19.07
N SER A 322 36.29 -22.13 20.38
CA SER A 322 35.35 -22.86 21.23
C SER A 322 33.92 -22.29 21.13
N TRP A 323 33.78 -20.96 21.09
CA TRP A 323 32.48 -20.33 20.85
C TRP A 323 31.90 -20.67 19.47
N ILE A 324 32.70 -20.61 18.40
CA ILE A 324 32.26 -20.97 17.05
C ILE A 324 31.81 -22.43 16.98
N ASP A 325 32.60 -23.34 17.51
CA ASP A 325 32.32 -24.77 17.52
C ASP A 325 31.03 -25.06 18.30
N PHE A 326 30.86 -24.43 19.47
CA PHE A 326 29.66 -24.55 20.29
C PHE A 326 28.40 -24.00 19.61
N LEU A 327 28.46 -22.79 19.07
CA LEU A 327 27.34 -22.15 18.38
C LEU A 327 26.90 -22.97 17.15
N SER A 328 27.87 -23.49 16.40
CA SER A 328 27.64 -24.30 15.21
C SER A 328 27.05 -25.67 15.56
N PHE A 329 27.59 -26.35 16.58
CA PHE A 329 27.13 -27.65 17.03
C PHE A 329 25.67 -27.61 17.50
N ASN A 330 25.32 -26.59 18.30
CA ASN A 330 23.96 -26.40 18.81
C ASN A 330 23.01 -25.70 17.81
N ARG A 331 23.51 -25.33 16.62
CA ARG A 331 22.75 -24.62 15.58
C ARG A 331 22.05 -23.37 16.10
N ILE A 332 22.77 -22.58 16.90
CA ILE A 332 22.23 -21.36 17.51
C ILE A 332 21.90 -20.34 16.43
N GLY A 333 20.66 -19.84 16.45
CA GLY A 333 20.18 -18.82 15.51
C GLY A 333 20.07 -17.42 16.11
N LEU A 334 20.18 -17.28 17.44
CA LEU A 334 20.08 -16.00 18.13
C LEU A 334 20.86 -16.04 19.45
N VAL A 335 21.54 -14.94 19.80
CA VAL A 335 22.32 -14.84 21.05
C VAL A 335 21.93 -13.60 21.85
N CYS A 336 21.80 -13.77 23.18
CA CYS A 336 21.61 -12.70 24.16
C CYS A 336 22.70 -12.79 25.24
N VAL A 337 23.47 -11.74 25.46
CA VAL A 337 24.46 -11.66 26.54
C VAL A 337 23.97 -10.67 27.60
N THR A 338 23.90 -11.13 28.84
CA THR A 338 23.26 -10.40 29.96
C THR A 338 24.16 -10.24 31.18
N ASP A 339 25.31 -10.92 31.20
CA ASP A 339 26.28 -10.91 32.30
C ASP A 339 27.34 -9.80 32.18
N THR A 340 27.11 -8.78 31.34
CA THR A 340 27.99 -7.59 31.20
C THR A 340 27.69 -6.48 32.21
N LEU A 341 26.49 -6.50 32.82
CA LEU A 341 26.04 -5.54 33.82
C LEU A 341 26.75 -5.71 35.17
N ILE A 342 26.81 -4.62 35.94
CA ILE A 342 27.35 -4.60 37.30
C ILE A 342 26.55 -5.59 38.18
N GLY A 343 27.22 -6.63 38.70
CA GLY A 343 26.61 -7.70 39.48
C GLY A 343 27.61 -8.77 39.92
N SER A 344 27.13 -9.82 40.59
CA SER A 344 27.95 -10.89 41.19
C SER A 344 28.67 -11.81 40.19
N SER A 345 28.39 -11.68 38.88
CA SER A 345 28.89 -12.54 37.82
C SER A 345 29.26 -11.75 36.56
N GLN A 346 29.97 -10.63 36.71
CA GLN A 346 30.27 -9.75 35.58
C GLN A 346 31.34 -10.36 34.67
N ARG A 347 31.00 -10.53 33.39
CA ARG A 347 31.91 -10.94 32.32
C ARG A 347 32.82 -9.77 31.93
N SER A 348 34.06 -10.08 31.55
CA SER A 348 35.00 -9.08 31.03
C SER A 348 34.60 -8.56 29.65
N GLN A 349 34.96 -7.30 29.35
CA GLN A 349 34.75 -6.69 28.04
C GLN A 349 35.39 -7.53 26.91
N THR A 350 36.60 -8.04 27.13
CA THR A 350 37.32 -8.90 26.18
C THR A 350 36.52 -10.16 25.84
N SER A 351 35.91 -10.81 26.83
CA SER A 351 35.09 -12.00 26.59
C SER A 351 33.82 -11.66 25.80
N ALA A 352 33.17 -10.53 26.09
CA ALA A 352 32.00 -10.06 25.32
C ALA A 352 32.36 -9.78 23.84
N GLU A 353 33.52 -9.18 23.58
CA GLU A 353 34.03 -8.96 22.22
C GLU A 353 34.32 -10.27 21.47
N ILE A 354 34.84 -11.28 22.17
CA ILE A 354 35.09 -12.62 21.59
C ILE A 354 33.76 -13.26 21.16
N ILE A 355 32.73 -13.21 22.02
CA ILE A 355 31.40 -13.74 21.70
C ILE A 355 30.80 -12.98 20.50
N PHE A 356 30.92 -11.65 20.49
CA PHE A 356 30.45 -10.81 19.37
C PHE A 356 31.14 -11.18 18.05
N LYS A 357 32.46 -11.33 18.05
CA LYS A 357 33.23 -11.74 16.85
C LYS A 357 32.84 -13.14 16.39
N ALA A 358 32.67 -14.09 17.31
CA ALA A 358 32.21 -15.45 16.98
C ALA A 358 30.83 -15.43 16.31
N CYS A 359 29.85 -14.74 16.89
CA CYS A 359 28.50 -14.64 16.34
C CYS A 359 28.50 -13.95 14.96
N THR A 360 29.25 -12.85 14.82
CA THR A 360 29.34 -12.10 13.56
C THR A 360 29.98 -12.96 12.44
N SER A 361 30.99 -13.77 12.76
CA SER A 361 31.62 -14.68 11.80
C SER A 361 30.68 -15.78 11.28
N LEU A 362 29.66 -16.13 12.07
CA LEU A 362 28.63 -17.11 11.73
C LEU A 362 27.32 -16.47 11.23
N HIS A 363 27.29 -15.13 11.09
CA HIS A 363 26.08 -14.37 10.78
C HIS A 363 24.92 -14.58 11.76
N ILE A 364 25.23 -14.84 13.03
CA ILE A 364 24.24 -15.01 14.09
C ILE A 364 23.94 -13.64 14.73
N PRO A 365 22.67 -13.19 14.77
CA PRO A 365 22.31 -11.97 15.47
C PRO A 365 22.61 -12.07 16.96
N ILE A 366 23.22 -11.02 17.51
CA ILE A 366 23.64 -10.95 18.92
C ILE A 366 23.18 -9.63 19.54
N ASN A 367 22.66 -9.73 20.76
CA ASN A 367 22.42 -8.59 21.64
C ASN A 367 23.32 -8.71 22.86
N ILE A 368 24.08 -7.66 23.16
CA ILE A 368 24.86 -7.55 24.39
C ILE A 368 24.25 -6.42 25.22
N SER A 369 23.79 -6.78 26.41
CA SER A 369 23.11 -5.85 27.32
C SER A 369 24.02 -4.68 27.66
N ASP A 370 23.47 -3.46 27.56
CA ASP A 370 24.13 -2.18 27.86
C ASP A 370 25.35 -1.85 26.99
N ASN A 371 25.55 -2.59 25.89
CA ASN A 371 26.59 -2.30 24.91
C ASN A 371 26.02 -2.29 23.47
N PRO A 372 25.47 -1.15 23.01
CA PRO A 372 24.90 -1.03 21.68
C PRO A 372 25.91 -1.22 20.54
N SER A 373 27.20 -0.92 20.75
CA SER A 373 28.22 -1.07 19.69
C SER A 373 28.61 -2.53 19.45
N LEU A 374 28.38 -3.41 20.42
CA LEU A 374 28.55 -4.86 20.30
C LEU A 374 27.21 -5.60 20.13
N SER A 375 26.21 -4.93 19.56
CA SER A 375 24.89 -5.51 19.31
C SER A 375 24.49 -5.34 17.85
N THR A 376 23.96 -6.40 17.25
CA THR A 376 23.37 -6.34 15.90
C THR A 376 21.85 -6.13 15.94
N TYR A 377 21.22 -6.35 17.10
CA TYR A 377 19.83 -6.01 17.36
C TYR A 377 19.63 -5.53 18.81
N THR A 378 18.50 -4.89 19.08
CA THR A 378 18.14 -4.38 20.42
C THR A 378 16.73 -4.80 20.78
N PHE A 379 16.50 -5.18 22.04
CA PHE A 379 15.16 -5.43 22.56
C PHE A 379 14.42 -4.10 22.80
N PRO A 380 13.28 -3.86 22.13
CA PRO A 380 12.46 -2.70 22.44
C PRO A 380 11.71 -2.88 23.76
N SER A 381 11.14 -1.80 24.28
CA SER A 381 10.18 -1.88 25.37
C SER A 381 8.85 -2.40 24.84
N VAL A 382 8.50 -3.66 25.13
CA VAL A 382 7.27 -4.31 24.65
C VAL A 382 6.18 -4.34 25.72
N HIS A 383 4.93 -4.26 25.29
CA HIS A 383 3.76 -4.60 26.09
C HIS A 383 2.79 -5.40 25.24
N ARG A 384 2.25 -6.46 25.82
CA ARG A 384 1.25 -7.33 25.21
C ARG A 384 -0.07 -7.15 25.97
N TYR A 385 -1.13 -6.81 25.25
CA TYR A 385 -2.44 -6.54 25.86
C TYR A 385 -3.11 -7.83 26.32
N PRO A 386 -3.99 -7.80 27.33
CA PRO A 386 -4.83 -8.94 27.66
C PRO A 386 -5.87 -9.18 26.55
N GLY A 387 -6.11 -10.45 26.23
CA GLY A 387 -7.13 -10.94 25.31
C GLY A 387 -8.43 -11.31 26.03
N VAL A 388 -9.29 -12.05 25.33
CA VAL A 388 -10.66 -12.40 25.79
C VAL A 388 -10.69 -13.10 27.15
N ASP A 389 -9.72 -13.98 27.42
CA ASP A 389 -9.66 -14.79 28.66
C ASP A 389 -8.67 -14.22 29.71
N GLY A 390 -8.22 -12.97 29.55
CA GLY A 390 -7.15 -12.38 30.36
C GLY A 390 -5.75 -12.93 30.04
N LYS A 391 -5.63 -13.91 29.14
CA LYS A 391 -4.36 -14.36 28.56
C LYS A 391 -3.77 -13.28 27.65
N PRO A 392 -2.46 -13.24 27.42
CA PRO A 392 -1.86 -12.27 26.51
C PRO A 392 -2.42 -12.41 25.07
N SER A 393 -3.03 -11.34 24.55
CA SER A 393 -3.62 -11.24 23.21
C SER A 393 -2.56 -11.25 22.10
N ASN A 394 -3.00 -11.30 20.84
CA ASN A 394 -2.09 -11.15 19.70
C ASN A 394 -1.61 -9.70 19.48
N LEU A 395 -2.13 -8.73 20.23
CA LEU A 395 -1.71 -7.34 20.13
C LEU A 395 -0.47 -7.05 20.99
N GLN A 396 0.57 -6.56 20.34
CA GLN A 396 1.81 -6.11 20.98
C GLN A 396 2.15 -4.69 20.53
N ILE A 397 2.63 -3.87 21.46
CA ILE A 397 3.22 -2.55 21.17
C ILE A 397 4.67 -2.57 21.61
N SER A 398 5.56 -2.12 20.72
CA SER A 398 6.98 -1.99 21.00
C SER A 398 7.43 -0.53 20.84
N VAL A 399 8.26 -0.06 21.76
CA VAL A 399 8.85 1.29 21.71
C VAL A 399 10.37 1.15 21.72
N SER A 400 11.03 1.71 20.71
CA SER A 400 12.48 1.80 20.60
C SER A 400 12.92 3.27 20.54
N THR A 401 14.04 3.58 21.19
CA THR A 401 14.70 4.90 21.15
C THR A 401 16.09 4.82 20.50
N ASN A 402 16.31 3.85 19.60
CA ASN A 402 17.61 3.56 18.97
C ASN A 402 18.76 3.48 20.00
N GLY A 403 18.49 2.86 21.16
CA GLY A 403 19.47 2.69 22.24
C GLY A 403 19.80 3.96 23.06
N ARG A 404 19.25 5.13 22.73
CA ARG A 404 19.60 6.41 23.40
C ARG A 404 18.79 6.76 24.66
N GLY A 405 17.76 5.99 25.01
CA GLY A 405 16.76 6.40 26.00
C GLY A 405 15.91 5.27 26.59
N CYS A 406 16.53 4.20 27.08
CA CYS A 406 15.84 2.99 27.56
C CYS A 406 14.82 3.23 28.70
N ARG A 407 15.02 4.24 29.56
CA ARG A 407 14.03 4.61 30.59
C ARG A 407 12.86 5.42 30.00
N LEU A 408 13.15 6.22 28.98
CA LEU A 408 12.14 7.03 28.28
C LEU A 408 11.23 6.14 27.44
N SER A 409 11.76 5.11 26.77
CA SER A 409 10.95 4.13 26.04
C SER A 409 9.91 3.46 26.94
N GLY A 410 10.28 3.13 28.19
CA GLY A 410 9.36 2.59 29.19
C GLY A 410 8.28 3.58 29.65
N ARG A 411 8.56 4.89 29.68
CA ARG A 411 7.56 5.93 29.97
C ARG A 411 6.61 6.13 28.79
N ILE A 412 7.13 6.27 27.58
CA ILE A 412 6.33 6.42 26.35
C ILE A 412 5.39 5.22 26.19
N LYS A 413 5.90 4.00 26.42
CA LYS A 413 5.08 2.80 26.39
C LYS A 413 3.88 2.88 27.34
N ARG A 414 4.09 3.34 28.59
CA ARG A 414 3.00 3.48 29.58
C ARG A 414 1.96 4.51 29.14
N GLU A 415 2.40 5.63 28.55
CA GLU A 415 1.51 6.67 28.02
C GLU A 415 0.63 6.16 26.88
N ILE A 416 1.21 5.34 25.98
CA ILE A 416 0.46 4.69 24.90
C ILE A 416 -0.59 3.72 25.48
N ILE A 417 -0.18 2.90 26.46
CA ILE A 417 -1.08 1.93 27.11
C ILE A 417 -2.25 2.62 27.80
N SER A 418 -2.03 3.75 28.48
CA SER A 418 -3.11 4.47 29.17
C SER A 418 -4.13 5.11 28.22
N LYS A 419 -3.80 5.32 26.95
CA LYS A 419 -4.69 5.94 25.97
C LYS A 419 -5.51 4.94 25.16
N LEU A 420 -5.12 3.66 25.15
CA LEU A 420 -5.85 2.62 24.43
C LEU A 420 -6.87 1.94 25.35
N PRO A 421 -8.09 1.64 24.87
CA PRO A 421 -9.08 0.93 25.68
C PRO A 421 -8.61 -0.44 26.12
N SER A 422 -8.98 -0.88 27.33
CA SER A 422 -8.57 -2.19 27.86
C SER A 422 -9.06 -3.37 27.01
N ALA A 423 -10.13 -3.18 26.23
CA ALA A 423 -10.73 -4.17 25.36
C ALA A 423 -9.97 -4.39 24.04
N VAL A 424 -8.96 -3.56 23.72
CA VAL A 424 -8.29 -3.57 22.41
C VAL A 424 -7.61 -4.91 22.08
N GLY A 425 -7.04 -5.60 23.07
CA GLY A 425 -6.42 -6.91 22.86
C GLY A 425 -7.45 -7.99 22.48
N ALA A 426 -8.56 -8.04 23.22
CA ALA A 426 -9.69 -8.94 22.93
C ALA A 426 -10.33 -8.64 21.56
N ALA A 427 -10.43 -7.36 21.18
CA ALA A 427 -10.91 -6.96 19.87
C ALA A 427 -10.04 -7.51 18.73
N VAL A 428 -8.71 -7.38 18.85
CA VAL A 428 -7.76 -7.91 17.86
C VAL A 428 -7.86 -9.42 17.74
N ASP A 429 -7.97 -10.14 18.86
CA ASP A 429 -8.14 -11.59 18.87
C ASP A 429 -9.43 -12.01 18.16
N ASN A 430 -10.55 -11.33 18.43
CA ASN A 430 -11.84 -11.61 17.81
C ASN A 430 -11.88 -11.27 16.31
N VAL A 431 -11.21 -10.21 15.88
CA VAL A 431 -11.02 -9.93 14.43
C VAL A 431 -10.20 -11.03 13.77
N GLY A 432 -9.18 -11.56 14.45
CA GLY A 432 -8.42 -12.73 14.00
C GLY A 432 -9.32 -13.96 13.81
N ARG A 433 -10.16 -14.27 14.80
CA ARG A 433 -11.14 -15.38 14.73
C ARG A 433 -12.17 -15.18 13.60
N LEU A 434 -12.70 -13.96 13.44
CA LEU A 434 -13.58 -13.59 12.33
C LEU A 434 -12.92 -13.84 10.96
N ARG A 435 -11.64 -13.48 10.83
CA ARG A 435 -10.86 -13.71 9.61
C ARG A 435 -10.67 -15.19 9.33
N GLU A 436 -10.35 -15.97 10.35
CA GLU A 436 -10.22 -17.43 10.22
C GLU A 436 -11.55 -18.07 9.84
N ARG A 437 -12.66 -17.69 10.47
CA ARG A 437 -14.02 -18.15 10.15
C ARG A 437 -14.45 -17.78 8.73
N ALA A 438 -14.14 -16.58 8.28
CA ALA A 438 -14.34 -16.16 6.90
C ALA A 438 -13.57 -17.04 5.91
N LYS A 439 -12.45 -17.64 6.33
CA LYS A 439 -11.62 -18.55 5.53
C LYS A 439 -11.98 -20.03 5.66
N SER A 440 -12.44 -20.50 6.82
CA SER A 440 -12.48 -21.93 7.17
C SER A 440 -13.72 -22.69 6.67
N SER A 441 -14.72 -22.03 6.11
CA SER A 441 -15.86 -22.69 5.46
C SER A 441 -15.51 -23.40 4.13
N SER A 442 -14.28 -23.25 3.62
CA SER A 442 -13.77 -23.96 2.44
C SER A 442 -12.90 -25.15 2.85
N HIS A 443 -13.51 -26.31 3.10
CA HIS A 443 -12.75 -27.56 3.15
C HIS A 443 -12.62 -28.11 1.72
N THR A 444 -11.64 -27.61 0.96
CA THR A 444 -10.76 -28.39 0.06
C THR A 444 -9.72 -27.46 -0.60
N ARG A 445 -8.44 -27.83 -0.43
CA ARG A 445 -7.23 -27.28 -1.07
C ARG A 445 -6.73 -25.91 -0.61
N THR A 446 -5.70 -25.98 0.22
CA THR A 446 -4.78 -24.93 0.66
C THR A 446 -4.09 -24.26 -0.54
N GLN A 447 -4.68 -23.20 -1.11
CA GLN A 447 -3.91 -22.11 -1.68
C GLN A 447 -3.93 -20.95 -0.68
N LYS A 448 -2.75 -20.60 -0.18
CA LYS A 448 -2.56 -19.38 0.61
C LYS A 448 -2.85 -18.20 -0.32
N ILE A 449 -4.03 -17.61 -0.20
CA ILE A 449 -4.28 -16.27 -0.75
C ILE A 449 -3.28 -15.34 -0.04
N SER A 450 -2.30 -14.82 -0.77
CA SER A 450 -1.39 -13.81 -0.25
C SER A 450 -2.15 -12.48 -0.12
N GLU A 451 -1.80 -11.66 0.88
CA GLU A 451 -2.41 -10.34 1.06
C GLU A 451 -2.14 -9.41 -0.14
N ASP A 452 -1.11 -9.71 -0.93
CA ASP A 452 -0.71 -8.98 -2.13
C ASP A 452 -1.49 -9.38 -3.40
N ASP A 453 -2.15 -10.56 -3.42
CA ASP A 453 -2.90 -11.04 -4.59
C ASP A 453 -4.29 -10.39 -4.74
N ILE A 454 -4.69 -9.52 -3.81
CA ILE A 454 -5.80 -8.60 -4.04
C ILE A 454 -5.28 -7.40 -4.85
N HIS A 455 -4.76 -7.67 -6.04
CA HIS A 455 -4.56 -6.65 -7.06
C HIS A 455 -5.91 -6.28 -7.68
N THR A 456 -6.75 -5.64 -6.89
CA THR A 456 -7.59 -4.57 -7.39
C THR A 456 -7.03 -3.32 -6.74
N PRO A 457 -6.46 -2.35 -7.48
CA PRO A 457 -6.21 -1.05 -6.88
C PRO A 457 -7.54 -0.59 -6.25
N LEU A 458 -7.49 -0.01 -5.04
CA LEU A 458 -8.68 0.42 -4.28
C LEU A 458 -9.61 1.38 -5.05
N ASN A 459 -9.23 1.79 -6.27
CA ASN A 459 -9.88 2.79 -7.11
C ASN A 459 -10.23 2.35 -8.54
N ASP A 460 -10.27 1.05 -8.89
CA ASP A 460 -10.98 0.71 -10.13
C ASP A 460 -12.50 0.87 -9.93
N PRO A 461 -13.19 1.70 -10.73
CA PRO A 461 -14.63 1.79 -10.67
C PRO A 461 -15.20 0.41 -10.98
N VAL A 462 -16.01 -0.14 -10.06
CA VAL A 462 -16.81 -1.33 -10.35
C VAL A 462 -17.61 -1.03 -11.63
N PRO A 463 -17.46 -1.83 -12.70
CA PRO A 463 -18.24 -1.64 -13.92
C PRO A 463 -19.73 -1.65 -13.55
N GLN A 464 -20.40 -0.51 -13.72
CA GLN A 464 -21.82 -0.42 -13.43
C GLN A 464 -22.58 -1.17 -14.53
N LEU A 465 -22.98 -2.40 -14.23
CA LEU A 465 -23.87 -3.18 -15.09
C LEU A 465 -25.24 -2.49 -15.13
N ASN A 466 -25.64 -2.08 -16.33
CA ASN A 466 -26.94 -1.46 -16.60
C ASN A 466 -28.10 -2.39 -16.18
N THR A 467 -29.16 -1.84 -15.57
CA THR A 467 -30.30 -2.58 -15.00
C THR A 467 -31.05 -3.42 -16.04
N LYS A 468 -31.01 -3.04 -17.33
CA LYS A 468 -31.54 -3.87 -18.44
C LYS A 468 -30.66 -5.09 -18.74
N SER A 469 -29.35 -5.00 -18.49
CA SER A 469 -28.45 -6.15 -18.57
C SER A 469 -28.64 -7.11 -17.41
N LEU A 470 -29.05 -6.65 -16.22
CA LEU A 470 -29.36 -7.53 -15.09
C LEU A 470 -30.58 -8.43 -15.34
N LEU A 471 -31.63 -7.94 -16.01
CA LEU A 471 -32.75 -8.79 -16.44
C LEU A 471 -32.34 -9.78 -17.54
N ASN A 472 -31.49 -9.37 -18.47
CA ASN A 472 -31.00 -10.25 -19.54
C ASN A 472 -29.94 -11.26 -19.06
N LEU A 473 -29.13 -10.91 -18.05
CA LEU A 473 -28.20 -11.81 -17.36
C LEU A 473 -28.94 -12.77 -16.43
N ALA A 474 -29.94 -12.31 -15.68
CA ALA A 474 -30.78 -13.19 -14.86
C ALA A 474 -31.53 -14.22 -15.72
N SER A 475 -31.93 -13.84 -16.94
CA SER A 475 -32.61 -14.73 -17.88
C SER A 475 -31.65 -15.70 -18.61
N ARG A 476 -30.38 -15.33 -18.81
CA ARG A 476 -29.37 -16.18 -19.49
C ARG A 476 -28.51 -17.00 -18.55
N GLN A 477 -28.27 -16.55 -17.31
CA GLN A 477 -27.52 -17.30 -16.29
C GLN A 477 -28.35 -18.39 -15.61
N LEU A 478 -29.66 -18.44 -15.84
CA LEU A 478 -30.49 -19.55 -15.37
C LEU A 478 -30.33 -20.83 -16.21
N ALA A 479 -29.67 -20.77 -17.38
CA ALA A 479 -29.72 -21.85 -18.36
C ALA A 479 -28.41 -22.64 -18.59
N THR A 480 -27.24 -22.20 -18.13
CA THR A 480 -25.99 -22.94 -18.40
C THR A 480 -24.94 -22.77 -17.31
N SER A 481 -24.43 -23.91 -16.83
CA SER A 481 -23.31 -24.16 -15.90
C SER A 481 -23.48 -23.76 -14.43
N ILE A 482 -24.22 -24.62 -13.73
CA ILE A 482 -24.18 -24.86 -12.28
C ILE A 482 -22.89 -25.66 -11.99
N THR A 483 -21.98 -25.21 -11.11
CA THR A 483 -21.72 -25.78 -9.75
C THR A 483 -20.42 -25.30 -9.07
N GLU A 484 -19.43 -24.69 -9.75
CA GLU A 484 -18.08 -24.49 -9.12
C GLU A 484 -17.67 -23.04 -8.77
N THR A 485 -18.43 -22.00 -9.13
CA THR A 485 -18.01 -20.59 -8.97
C THR A 485 -18.64 -19.81 -7.80
N LYS A 486 -19.40 -20.46 -6.89
CA LYS A 486 -20.11 -19.76 -5.80
C LYS A 486 -19.27 -19.55 -4.53
N GLU A 487 -18.28 -20.40 -4.25
CA GLU A 487 -17.61 -20.43 -2.95
C GLU A 487 -16.50 -19.38 -2.81
N GLU A 488 -15.64 -19.21 -3.83
CA GLU A 488 -14.59 -18.18 -3.84
C GLU A 488 -15.17 -16.76 -3.76
N ASP A 489 -16.26 -16.52 -4.50
CA ASP A 489 -17.04 -15.28 -4.46
C ASP A 489 -17.61 -14.99 -3.06
N THR A 490 -18.00 -16.04 -2.33
CA THR A 490 -18.55 -15.92 -0.97
C THR A 490 -17.45 -15.62 0.05
N GLN A 491 -16.28 -16.24 -0.09
CA GLN A 491 -15.12 -16.00 0.76
C GLN A 491 -14.60 -14.56 0.62
N LEU A 492 -14.47 -14.04 -0.61
CA LEU A 492 -14.07 -12.65 -0.86
C LEU A 492 -15.05 -11.64 -0.25
N ARG A 493 -16.36 -11.93 -0.30
CA ARG A 493 -17.39 -11.09 0.34
C ARG A 493 -17.28 -11.10 1.87
N ARG A 494 -17.07 -12.26 2.47
CA ARG A 494 -16.85 -12.40 3.92
C ARG A 494 -15.58 -11.68 4.37
N MET A 495 -14.48 -11.82 3.64
CA MET A 495 -13.23 -11.12 3.93
C MET A 495 -13.36 -9.60 3.85
N ARG A 496 -14.10 -9.07 2.86
CA ARG A 496 -14.44 -7.63 2.80
C ARG A 496 -15.24 -7.18 4.02
N TRP A 497 -16.12 -8.03 4.55
CA TRP A 497 -16.89 -7.71 5.74
C TRP A 497 -16.03 -7.66 7.01
N VAL A 498 -15.13 -8.63 7.19
CA VAL A 498 -14.16 -8.62 8.30
C VAL A 498 -13.36 -7.31 8.30
N HIS A 499 -12.89 -6.85 7.14
CA HIS A 499 -12.17 -5.58 7.01
C HIS A 499 -13.03 -4.36 7.41
N GLN A 500 -14.32 -4.37 7.06
CA GLN A 500 -15.20 -3.28 7.51
C GLN A 500 -15.49 -3.34 9.00
N MET A 501 -15.66 -4.54 9.56
CA MET A 501 -15.87 -4.66 11.00
C MET A 501 -14.65 -4.14 11.77
N SER A 502 -13.44 -4.46 11.32
CA SER A 502 -12.21 -3.96 11.96
C SER A 502 -12.04 -2.45 11.88
N GLU A 503 -12.55 -1.81 10.83
CA GLU A 503 -12.40 -0.36 10.62
C GLU A 503 -13.46 0.47 11.38
N TYR A 504 -14.69 -0.04 11.49
CA TYR A 504 -15.83 0.79 11.91
C TYR A 504 -16.47 0.38 13.25
N TYR A 505 -16.22 -0.82 13.76
CA TYR A 505 -16.77 -1.23 15.06
C TYR A 505 -15.86 -0.72 16.18
N SER A 506 -16.47 -0.35 17.31
CA SER A 506 -15.71 -0.02 18.52
C SER A 506 -14.93 -1.23 19.03
N PHE A 507 -13.83 -0.99 19.74
CA PHE A 507 -13.06 -2.07 20.36
C PHE A 507 -13.91 -2.88 21.34
N GLU A 508 -14.82 -2.24 22.08
CA GLU A 508 -15.72 -2.89 23.03
C GLU A 508 -16.71 -3.81 22.33
N SER A 509 -17.28 -3.37 21.20
CA SER A 509 -18.17 -4.19 20.39
C SER A 509 -17.44 -5.41 19.83
N LEU A 510 -16.25 -5.22 19.25
CA LEU A 510 -15.44 -6.31 18.71
C LEU A 510 -15.00 -7.29 19.80
N ALA A 511 -14.61 -6.80 20.98
CA ALA A 511 -14.18 -7.63 22.10
C ALA A 511 -15.30 -8.49 22.69
N ARG A 512 -16.56 -8.03 22.61
CA ARG A 512 -17.73 -8.75 23.17
C ARG A 512 -18.37 -9.75 22.21
N MET A 513 -18.01 -9.74 20.92
CA MET A 513 -18.62 -10.62 19.93
C MET A 513 -18.50 -12.08 20.35
N THR A 514 -19.63 -12.77 20.40
CA THR A 514 -19.66 -14.23 20.60
C THR A 514 -19.37 -14.96 19.29
N GLU A 515 -19.08 -16.25 19.38
CA GLU A 515 -18.85 -17.07 18.19
C GLU A 515 -20.09 -17.12 17.28
N GLU A 516 -21.28 -17.19 17.86
CA GLU A 516 -22.55 -17.20 17.14
C GLU A 516 -22.82 -15.86 16.44
N GLU A 517 -22.49 -14.74 17.09
CA GLU A 517 -22.60 -13.41 16.49
C GLU A 517 -21.62 -13.23 15.33
N MET A 518 -20.41 -13.79 15.43
CA MET A 518 -19.43 -13.79 14.36
C MET A 518 -19.93 -14.57 13.14
N ASP A 519 -20.48 -15.78 13.36
CA ASP A 519 -21.02 -16.60 12.28
C ASP A 519 -22.25 -15.94 11.64
N HIS A 520 -23.17 -15.42 12.45
CA HIS A 520 -24.34 -14.68 11.96
C HIS A 520 -23.91 -13.44 11.15
N ALA A 521 -22.91 -12.69 11.61
CA ALA A 521 -22.37 -11.54 10.89
C ALA A 521 -21.80 -11.93 9.52
N LEU A 522 -21.26 -13.15 9.37
CA LEU A 522 -20.75 -13.69 8.12
C LEU A 522 -21.83 -14.37 7.25
N GLU A 523 -22.94 -14.83 7.83
CA GLU A 523 -24.04 -15.57 7.18
C GLU A 523 -25.19 -14.70 6.67
N THR A 524 -25.52 -13.60 7.36
CA THR A 524 -26.64 -12.68 7.05
C THR A 524 -26.59 -12.16 5.60
N TRP A 525 -25.48 -12.37 4.90
CA TRP A 525 -25.23 -11.88 3.55
C TRP A 525 -24.88 -12.96 2.50
N SER A 526 -24.82 -14.25 2.86
CA SER A 526 -24.52 -15.34 1.89
C SER A 526 -25.70 -15.76 0.99
N GLY A 527 -26.89 -15.17 1.15
CA GLY A 527 -27.95 -15.23 0.13
C GLY A 527 -29.24 -15.93 0.56
N THR A 528 -30.19 -15.14 1.07
CA THR A 528 -31.66 -15.18 0.81
C THR A 528 -32.29 -14.09 1.70
N PRO A 529 -33.23 -13.27 1.21
CA PRO A 529 -33.91 -12.31 2.08
C PRO A 529 -34.92 -13.08 2.93
N ARG A 530 -34.50 -13.51 4.12
CA ARG A 530 -35.43 -13.88 5.19
C ARG A 530 -35.32 -12.84 6.29
N SER A 531 -36.44 -12.13 6.45
CA SER A 531 -36.79 -11.37 7.63
C SER A 531 -36.56 -12.21 8.88
N SER A 532 -35.53 -11.89 9.65
CA SER A 532 -35.47 -12.23 11.07
C SER A 532 -34.64 -11.17 11.78
N ALA A 533 -35.31 -10.41 12.63
CA ALA A 533 -34.70 -9.61 13.67
C ALA A 533 -33.76 -10.48 14.53
N LEU A 534 -32.66 -9.90 14.98
CA LEU A 534 -31.77 -10.51 15.96
C LEU A 534 -32.51 -10.66 17.31
N PRO A 535 -32.44 -11.82 17.98
CA PRO A 535 -33.05 -12.02 19.30
C PRO A 535 -32.12 -11.51 20.41
N HIS A 536 -32.67 -10.76 21.38
CA HIS A 536 -32.52 -10.95 22.84
C HIS A 536 -32.92 -9.69 23.63
N HIS A 537 -34.13 -9.71 24.20
CA HIS A 537 -34.38 -9.54 25.64
C HIS A 537 -35.88 -9.77 25.91
N GLU A 538 -36.24 -11.00 26.28
CA GLU A 538 -37.47 -11.27 27.01
C GLU A 538 -37.18 -11.27 28.51
N SER A 539 -38.03 -10.58 29.26
CA SER A 539 -38.18 -10.66 30.72
C SER A 539 -39.55 -10.07 31.09
N PRO A 540 -40.19 -10.51 32.19
CA PRO A 540 -41.48 -11.19 32.13
C PRO A 540 -42.69 -10.34 32.53
N SER A 541 -43.85 -10.78 32.01
CA SER A 541 -45.23 -10.65 32.52
C SER A 541 -45.57 -9.50 33.48
N HIS A 542 -46.39 -8.57 33.00
CA HIS A 542 -47.51 -8.04 33.80
C HIS A 542 -48.77 -7.99 32.94
N SER A 543 -49.71 -8.89 33.23
CA SER A 543 -51.09 -8.84 32.77
C SER A 543 -51.88 -7.85 33.63
N SER A 544 -52.60 -6.92 32.99
CA SER A 544 -53.89 -6.37 33.46
C SER A 544 -54.53 -5.42 32.42
N ILE A 545 -55.53 -5.94 31.69
CA ILE A 545 -56.88 -5.39 31.45
C ILE A 545 -57.05 -3.93 30.92
N HIS A 546 -57.30 -3.82 29.60
CA HIS A 546 -58.36 -3.07 28.86
C HIS A 546 -58.57 -1.53 28.99
N PRO A 547 -59.24 -0.87 28.00
CA PRO A 547 -58.61 0.14 27.14
C PRO A 547 -59.17 1.55 27.34
N TYR A 548 -58.30 2.56 27.25
CA TYR A 548 -58.73 3.93 26.98
C TYR A 548 -57.84 4.54 25.89
N VAL A 549 -58.49 4.98 24.81
CA VAL A 549 -57.90 5.63 23.65
C VAL A 549 -57.23 6.93 24.11
N GLN A 550 -55.94 6.88 24.42
CA GLN A 550 -55.09 8.07 24.47
C GLN A 550 -54.54 8.29 23.06
N SER A 551 -54.80 9.47 22.51
CA SER A 551 -54.21 9.92 21.24
C SER A 551 -52.70 9.72 21.29
N SER A 552 -52.19 8.71 20.57
CA SER A 552 -50.76 8.44 20.52
C SER A 552 -50.07 9.67 19.94
N LYS A 553 -49.17 10.29 20.72
CA LYS A 553 -48.28 11.32 20.17
C LYS A 553 -47.50 10.66 19.06
N LYS A 554 -47.68 11.11 17.81
CA LYS A 554 -46.82 10.71 16.69
C LYS A 554 -45.37 10.97 17.08
N GLY A 555 -44.49 10.02 16.79
CA GLY A 555 -43.05 10.15 17.04
C GLY A 555 -42.45 11.32 16.24
N GLN A 556 -41.24 11.70 16.60
CA GLN A 556 -40.53 12.84 16.00
C GLN A 556 -39.29 12.35 15.26
N ILE A 557 -38.98 12.98 14.12
CA ILE A 557 -37.78 12.67 13.35
C ILE A 557 -36.93 13.93 13.23
N TYR A 558 -35.66 13.80 13.64
CA TYR A 558 -34.65 14.84 13.53
C TYR A 558 -33.59 14.42 12.51
N LEU A 559 -33.32 15.26 11.53
CA LEU A 559 -32.24 15.08 10.58
C LEU A 559 -31.06 15.95 11.04
N VAL A 560 -30.03 15.33 11.63
CA VAL A 560 -28.99 16.06 12.38
C VAL A 560 -27.65 15.95 11.67
N GLY A 561 -27.02 17.10 11.41
CA GLY A 561 -25.63 17.16 10.97
C GLY A 561 -24.65 17.00 12.12
N SER A 562 -23.73 16.04 12.03
CA SER A 562 -22.71 15.79 13.05
C SER A 562 -21.51 16.75 12.97
N GLY A 563 -21.40 17.54 11.89
CA GLY A 563 -20.14 18.20 11.57
C GLY A 563 -19.10 17.26 10.95
N PRO A 564 -17.86 17.73 10.70
CA PRO A 564 -16.83 16.95 10.01
C PRO A 564 -16.29 15.78 10.84
N GLY A 565 -16.33 15.86 12.18
CA GLY A 565 -15.86 14.79 13.06
C GLY A 565 -15.59 15.17 14.52
N HIS A 566 -14.98 16.32 14.78
CA HIS A 566 -14.66 16.72 16.15
C HIS A 566 -15.91 16.98 17.01
N PRO A 567 -16.04 16.43 18.24
CA PRO A 567 -17.19 16.65 19.13
C PRO A 567 -17.56 18.12 19.36
N SER A 568 -16.57 18.98 19.57
CA SER A 568 -16.77 20.42 19.80
C SER A 568 -17.29 21.18 18.57
N LEU A 569 -17.36 20.53 17.40
CA LEU A 569 -17.97 21.08 16.18
C LEU A 569 -19.45 20.68 16.02
N LEU A 570 -20.00 19.90 16.96
CA LEU A 570 -21.44 19.71 17.05
C LEU A 570 -22.11 21.03 17.41
N THR A 571 -23.23 21.31 16.77
CA THR A 571 -24.06 22.43 17.21
C THR A 571 -24.68 22.11 18.57
N VAL A 572 -24.91 23.14 19.38
CA VAL A 572 -25.60 22.99 20.68
C VAL A 572 -26.96 22.30 20.51
N ALA A 573 -27.64 22.54 19.39
CA ALA A 573 -28.89 21.87 19.04
C ALA A 573 -28.69 20.37 18.77
N ALA A 574 -27.71 20.00 17.94
CA ALA A 574 -27.38 18.61 17.65
C ALA A 574 -27.04 17.82 18.91
N HIS A 575 -26.19 18.38 19.77
CA HIS A 575 -25.80 17.76 21.05
C HIS A 575 -27.01 17.54 21.98
N LYS A 576 -27.90 18.54 22.12
CA LYS A 576 -29.12 18.42 22.94
C LYS A 576 -30.07 17.35 22.40
N ILE A 577 -30.25 17.26 21.08
CA ILE A 577 -31.17 16.33 20.45
C ILE A 577 -30.63 14.89 20.54
N LEU A 578 -29.32 14.70 20.32
CA LEU A 578 -28.67 13.39 20.46
C LEU A 578 -28.86 12.79 21.86
N ARG A 579 -28.81 13.62 22.92
CA ARG A 579 -29.02 13.17 24.30
C ARG A 579 -30.45 12.75 24.63
N ASN A 580 -31.44 13.23 23.88
CA ASN A 580 -32.86 12.94 24.12
C ASN A 580 -33.43 11.93 23.11
N ALA A 581 -32.60 11.43 22.20
CA ALA A 581 -33.03 10.47 21.19
C ALA A 581 -33.28 9.10 21.81
N THR A 582 -34.37 8.45 21.41
CA THR A 582 -34.63 7.05 21.77
C THR A 582 -34.03 6.10 20.73
N MET A 583 -33.88 6.56 19.49
CA MET A 583 -33.20 5.86 18.41
C MET A 583 -32.31 6.81 17.61
N VAL A 584 -31.07 6.39 17.34
CA VAL A 584 -30.14 7.09 16.44
C VAL A 584 -29.83 6.20 15.24
N LEU A 585 -30.09 6.74 14.06
CA LEU A 585 -29.84 6.15 12.75
C LEU A 585 -28.64 6.87 12.11
N SER A 586 -27.44 6.35 12.31
CA SER A 586 -26.19 7.00 11.88
C SER A 586 -25.72 6.57 10.49
N ASP A 587 -25.18 7.52 9.71
CA ASP A 587 -24.34 7.18 8.55
C ASP A 587 -23.01 6.53 8.99
N LYS A 588 -22.45 5.69 8.12
CA LYS A 588 -21.15 5.01 8.31
C LYS A 588 -19.97 5.96 8.50
N LEU A 589 -20.04 7.17 7.91
CA LEU A 589 -18.93 8.12 7.93
C LEU A 589 -18.91 9.02 9.18
N VAL A 590 -19.88 8.89 10.08
CA VAL A 590 -19.88 9.66 11.34
C VAL A 590 -18.77 9.12 12.25
N PRO A 591 -17.81 9.95 12.69
CA PRO A 591 -16.69 9.47 13.50
C PRO A 591 -17.09 8.93 14.87
N SER A 592 -16.29 8.01 15.41
CA SER A 592 -16.57 7.29 16.65
C SER A 592 -16.65 8.22 17.86
N GLU A 593 -15.90 9.33 17.87
CA GLU A 593 -15.95 10.34 18.92
C GLU A 593 -17.33 11.01 19.02
N ILE A 594 -18.04 11.17 17.90
CA ILE A 594 -19.43 11.66 17.90
C ILE A 594 -20.38 10.57 18.42
N LEU A 595 -20.18 9.33 17.97
CA LEU A 595 -21.02 8.20 18.39
C LEU A 595 -20.91 7.94 19.89
N ALA A 596 -19.74 8.19 20.49
CA ALA A 596 -19.51 8.07 21.93
C ALA A 596 -20.35 9.03 22.78
N LEU A 597 -20.87 10.12 22.18
CA LEU A 597 -21.77 11.07 22.87
C LEU A 597 -23.20 10.56 22.98
N ILE A 598 -23.55 9.51 22.24
CA ILE A 598 -24.88 8.92 22.24
C ILE A 598 -25.08 8.19 23.56
N PRO A 599 -26.15 8.46 24.32
CA PRO A 599 -26.42 7.77 25.58
C PRO A 599 -26.52 6.26 25.39
N SER A 600 -26.05 5.48 26.37
CA SER A 600 -26.07 4.01 26.32
C SER A 600 -27.48 3.40 26.28
N HIS A 601 -28.51 4.16 26.67
CA HIS A 601 -29.91 3.74 26.61
C HIS A 601 -30.57 3.98 25.24
N THR A 602 -29.90 4.68 24.33
CA THR A 602 -30.40 5.00 23.00
C THR A 602 -30.07 3.88 22.02
N THR A 603 -31.04 3.43 21.23
CA THR A 603 -30.81 2.40 20.21
C THR A 603 -30.02 3.00 19.05
N LEU A 604 -28.77 2.56 18.84
CA LEU A 604 -27.93 3.01 17.71
C LEU A 604 -27.96 1.99 16.57
N HIS A 605 -28.32 2.46 15.37
CA HIS A 605 -28.23 1.69 14.12
C HIS A 605 -27.34 2.42 13.12
N ILE A 606 -26.30 1.74 12.62
CA ILE A 606 -25.33 2.30 11.67
C ILE A 606 -25.61 1.75 10.27
N ALA A 607 -25.72 2.64 9.29
CA ALA A 607 -26.02 2.28 7.91
C ALA A 607 -24.96 1.34 7.30
N LYS A 608 -25.41 0.22 6.72
CA LYS A 608 -24.56 -0.76 6.03
C LYS A 608 -24.28 -0.34 4.58
N LYS A 609 -23.41 0.64 4.37
CA LYS A 609 -23.04 1.15 3.02
C LYS A 609 -21.78 0.46 2.45
N PHE A 610 -21.92 -0.07 1.24
CA PHE A 610 -20.85 -0.61 0.39
C PHE A 610 -20.90 0.05 -1.01
N PRO A 611 -19.78 0.11 -1.77
CA PRO A 611 -19.80 0.54 -3.16
C PRO A 611 -20.85 -0.24 -3.97
N GLY A 612 -21.79 0.48 -4.59
CA GLY A 612 -22.88 -0.11 -5.39
C GLY A 612 -24.23 -0.33 -4.67
N ASN A 613 -24.32 -0.24 -3.33
CA ASN A 613 -25.58 -0.40 -2.57
C ASN A 613 -26.00 0.84 -1.76
N ALA A 614 -25.52 2.02 -2.15
CA ALA A 614 -25.80 3.25 -1.42
C ALA A 614 -27.30 3.62 -1.40
N GLU A 615 -28.04 3.32 -2.48
CA GLU A 615 -29.48 3.56 -2.56
C GLU A 615 -30.27 2.60 -1.65
N GLY A 616 -29.93 1.30 -1.64
CA GLY A 616 -30.58 0.30 -0.79
C GLY A 616 -30.42 0.63 0.70
N ALA A 617 -29.20 0.95 1.14
CA ALA A 617 -28.94 1.35 2.52
C ALA A 617 -29.68 2.64 2.91
N GLN A 618 -29.86 3.59 1.99
CA GLN A 618 -30.62 4.80 2.29
C GLN A 618 -32.12 4.51 2.44
N ASN A 619 -32.68 3.67 1.57
CA ASN A 619 -34.08 3.26 1.67
C ASN A 619 -34.35 2.50 2.97
N GLU A 620 -33.45 1.60 3.37
CA GLU A 620 -33.53 0.90 4.66
C GLU A 620 -33.58 1.89 5.82
N MET A 621 -32.69 2.88 5.86
CA MET A 621 -32.67 3.90 6.92
C MET A 621 -33.95 4.73 6.97
N MET A 622 -34.50 5.10 5.80
CA MET A 622 -35.75 5.83 5.72
C MET A 622 -36.94 4.98 6.23
N GLN A 623 -36.98 3.69 5.90
CA GLN A 623 -38.02 2.77 6.39
C GLN A 623 -37.92 2.51 7.89
N LEU A 624 -36.70 2.39 8.43
CA LEU A 624 -36.46 2.28 9.86
C LEU A 624 -36.90 3.55 10.60
N ALA A 625 -36.56 4.73 10.08
CA ALA A 625 -36.96 6.01 10.65
C ALA A 625 -38.49 6.14 10.71
N LEU A 626 -39.16 5.80 9.61
CA LEU A 626 -40.61 5.79 9.52
C LEU A 626 -41.24 4.82 10.53
N SER A 627 -40.74 3.59 10.58
CA SER A 627 -41.27 2.54 11.45
C SER A 627 -41.11 2.90 12.94
N ALA A 628 -39.98 3.50 13.31
CA ALA A 628 -39.75 3.95 14.69
C ALA A 628 -40.62 5.16 15.03
N ALA A 629 -40.74 6.15 14.14
CA ALA A 629 -41.59 7.31 14.37
C ALA A 629 -43.08 6.94 14.48
N GLN A 630 -43.55 5.92 13.74
CA GLN A 630 -44.89 5.35 13.87
C GLN A 630 -45.15 4.72 15.25
N LYS A 631 -44.10 4.22 15.92
CA LYS A 631 -44.17 3.69 17.29
C LYS A 631 -44.12 4.78 18.37
N GLY A 632 -43.99 6.05 17.99
CA GLY A 632 -43.90 7.16 18.93
C GLY A 632 -42.48 7.52 19.34
N GLU A 633 -41.46 6.95 18.71
CA GLU A 633 -40.05 7.17 19.05
C GLU A 633 -39.54 8.57 18.66
N ILE A 634 -38.48 9.02 19.33
CA ILE A 634 -37.69 10.19 18.95
C ILE A 634 -36.49 9.69 18.16
N VAL A 635 -36.60 9.79 16.84
CA VAL A 635 -35.61 9.27 15.88
C VAL A 635 -34.66 10.39 15.49
N VAL A 636 -33.36 10.16 15.68
CA VAL A 636 -32.30 11.01 15.14
C VAL A 636 -31.64 10.32 13.96
N ARG A 637 -31.80 10.88 12.77
CA ARG A 637 -31.03 10.52 11.60
C ARG A 637 -29.75 11.35 11.57
N LEU A 638 -28.65 10.76 12.06
CA LEU A 638 -27.35 11.42 12.18
C LEU A 638 -26.55 11.28 10.88
N LYS A 639 -26.17 12.42 10.29
CA LYS A 639 -25.48 12.51 9.00
C LYS A 639 -24.16 13.24 9.17
N GLN A 640 -23.10 12.78 8.50
CA GLN A 640 -21.81 13.47 8.54
C GLN A 640 -21.89 14.84 7.85
N GLY A 641 -21.24 15.85 8.44
CA GLY A 641 -21.24 17.21 7.90
C GLY A 641 -22.59 17.89 8.09
N ASP A 642 -23.12 18.45 7.00
CA ASP A 642 -24.44 19.07 6.96
C ASP A 642 -25.45 18.18 6.19
N PRO A 643 -26.70 18.02 6.67
CA PRO A 643 -27.69 17.16 6.02
C PRO A 643 -28.01 17.50 4.56
N PHE A 644 -27.94 18.79 4.19
CA PHE A 644 -28.34 19.30 2.87
C PHE A 644 -27.16 19.56 1.93
N VAL A 645 -25.93 19.56 2.44
CA VAL A 645 -24.73 19.64 1.60
C VAL A 645 -24.30 18.24 1.16
N TYR A 646 -24.72 17.82 -0.03
CA TYR A 646 -24.45 16.49 -0.60
C TYR A 646 -24.81 15.29 0.30
N GLY A 647 -25.53 15.52 1.40
CA GLY A 647 -25.98 14.49 2.31
C GLY A 647 -27.23 13.73 1.86
N ARG A 648 -27.90 14.16 0.78
CA ARG A 648 -29.22 13.66 0.34
C ARG A 648 -30.35 13.87 1.36
N GLY A 649 -30.19 14.80 2.31
CA GLY A 649 -31.20 15.06 3.34
C GLY A 649 -32.55 15.51 2.78
N GLY A 650 -32.58 16.24 1.67
CA GLY A 650 -33.82 16.65 1.02
C GLY A 650 -34.68 15.48 0.55
N GLU A 651 -34.06 14.39 0.07
CA GLU A 651 -34.77 13.17 -0.33
C GLU A 651 -35.42 12.49 0.90
N GLU A 652 -34.68 12.41 2.01
CA GLU A 652 -35.17 11.81 3.26
C GLU A 652 -36.35 12.61 3.83
N VAL A 653 -36.28 13.95 3.81
CA VAL A 653 -37.36 14.83 4.24
C VAL A 653 -38.62 14.65 3.40
N LEU A 654 -38.50 14.60 2.07
CA LEU A 654 -39.64 14.42 1.16
C LEU A 654 -40.30 13.05 1.38
N PHE A 655 -39.50 11.98 1.48
CA PHE A 655 -40.00 10.64 1.74
C PHE A 655 -40.80 10.58 3.06
N LEU A 656 -40.27 11.14 4.14
CA LEU A 656 -40.95 11.10 5.44
C LEU A 656 -42.22 11.95 5.46
N ARG A 657 -42.20 13.10 4.77
CA ARG A 657 -43.38 13.97 4.62
C ARG A 657 -44.52 13.27 3.88
N GLU A 658 -44.22 12.54 2.81
CA GLU A 658 -45.20 11.73 2.07
C GLU A 658 -45.88 10.69 2.97
N HIS A 659 -45.19 10.22 4.01
CA HIS A 659 -45.71 9.25 4.99
C HIS A 659 -46.26 9.92 6.27
N GLY A 660 -46.47 11.23 6.25
CA GLY A 660 -47.13 11.97 7.33
C GLY A 660 -46.23 12.35 8.51
N PHE A 661 -44.90 12.34 8.32
CA PHE A 661 -43.91 12.79 9.31
C PHE A 661 -43.06 13.96 8.76
N GLU A 662 -43.21 15.14 9.35
CA GLU A 662 -42.33 16.27 9.05
C GLU A 662 -41.04 16.16 9.86
N SER A 663 -39.89 16.14 9.19
CA SER A 663 -38.59 16.05 9.85
C SER A 663 -38.08 17.44 10.25
N ILE A 664 -37.53 17.56 11.46
CA ILE A 664 -36.83 18.77 11.91
C ILE A 664 -35.36 18.65 11.51
N VAL A 665 -34.90 19.52 10.63
CA VAL A 665 -33.51 19.51 10.15
C VAL A 665 -32.65 20.40 11.02
N ILE A 666 -31.57 19.85 11.56
CA ILE A 666 -30.60 20.53 12.39
C ILE A 666 -29.30 20.65 11.58
N PRO A 667 -28.84 21.88 11.31
CA PRO A 667 -27.65 22.10 10.50
C PRO A 667 -26.41 21.55 11.19
N GLY A 668 -25.44 21.15 10.38
CA GLY A 668 -24.11 20.78 10.82
C GLY A 668 -23.05 21.61 10.12
N LEU A 669 -21.83 21.61 10.67
CA LEU A 669 -20.71 22.27 9.99
C LEU A 669 -20.25 21.40 8.81
N SER A 670 -20.36 21.94 7.59
CA SER A 670 -19.91 21.23 6.39
C SER A 670 -18.38 21.08 6.38
N SER A 671 -17.89 19.90 5.98
CA SER A 671 -16.46 19.64 5.81
C SER A 671 -15.81 20.60 4.80
N ALA A 672 -16.58 21.09 3.82
CA ALA A 672 -16.12 22.04 2.81
C ALA A 672 -15.68 23.40 3.39
N LEU A 673 -16.18 23.76 4.58
CA LEU A 673 -15.82 24.99 5.29
C LEU A 673 -14.91 24.70 6.48
N ALA A 674 -15.32 23.75 7.33
CA ALA A 674 -14.61 23.44 8.57
C ALA A 674 -13.25 22.76 8.30
N GLY A 675 -13.16 21.89 7.28
CA GLY A 675 -11.91 21.20 6.96
C GLY A 675 -10.76 22.15 6.60
N PRO A 676 -10.93 23.03 5.60
CA PRO A 676 -9.93 24.06 5.30
C PRO A 676 -9.60 24.95 6.49
N LEU A 677 -10.62 25.42 7.23
CA LEU A 677 -10.43 26.30 8.39
C LEU A 677 -9.51 25.68 9.45
N MET A 678 -9.72 24.40 9.78
CA MET A 678 -8.91 23.68 10.76
C MET A 678 -7.46 23.46 10.31
N MET A 679 -7.18 23.64 9.02
CA MET A 679 -5.83 23.57 8.44
C MET A 679 -5.22 24.96 8.22
N GLY A 680 -5.86 26.02 8.70
CA GLY A 680 -5.43 27.39 8.45
C GLY A 680 -5.59 27.82 6.99
N ILE A 681 -6.58 27.26 6.29
CA ILE A 681 -6.88 27.59 4.89
C ILE A 681 -8.25 28.27 4.82
N PRO A 682 -8.31 29.59 4.54
CA PRO A 682 -9.59 30.25 4.34
C PRO A 682 -10.17 29.85 2.98
N VAL A 683 -11.49 29.73 2.90
CA VAL A 683 -12.16 29.46 1.61
C VAL A 683 -12.30 30.71 0.74
N THR A 684 -12.26 31.90 1.36
CA THR A 684 -12.29 33.22 0.71
C THR A 684 -11.39 34.17 1.48
N GLN A 685 -10.69 35.07 0.77
CA GLN A 685 -9.84 36.09 1.38
C GLN A 685 -9.72 37.29 0.44
N ARG A 686 -9.90 38.51 0.95
CA ARG A 686 -9.77 39.72 0.15
C ARG A 686 -8.38 39.80 -0.50
N GLY A 687 -8.35 40.16 -1.78
CA GLY A 687 -7.12 40.21 -2.59
C GLY A 687 -6.53 38.85 -2.94
N VAL A 688 -7.24 37.75 -2.67
CA VAL A 688 -6.83 36.38 -3.02
C VAL A 688 -7.96 35.58 -3.67
N SER A 689 -9.12 35.52 -3.03
CA SER A 689 -10.29 34.77 -3.49
C SER A 689 -11.58 35.46 -3.06
N GLU A 690 -12.38 35.86 -4.05
CA GLU A 690 -13.63 36.60 -3.93
C GLU A 690 -14.85 35.70 -4.05
N SER A 691 -14.68 34.47 -4.54
CA SER A 691 -15.75 33.52 -4.75
C SER A 691 -15.37 32.11 -4.31
N PHE A 692 -16.34 31.39 -3.76
CA PHE A 692 -16.20 30.01 -3.36
C PHE A 692 -17.25 29.16 -4.08
N ILE A 693 -16.81 28.11 -4.76
CA ILE A 693 -17.71 27.13 -5.37
C ILE A 693 -17.45 25.76 -4.75
N MET A 694 -18.53 25.10 -4.36
CA MET A 694 -18.51 23.73 -3.89
C MET A 694 -19.17 22.84 -4.93
N CYS A 695 -18.47 21.80 -5.36
CA CYS A 695 -18.98 20.79 -6.28
C CYS A 695 -18.67 19.38 -5.77
N THR A 696 -19.24 18.37 -6.42
CA THR A 696 -18.88 16.97 -6.21
C THR A 696 -18.10 16.42 -7.39
N GLY A 697 -17.11 15.58 -7.11
CA GLY A 697 -16.47 14.80 -8.16
C GLY A 697 -17.38 13.71 -8.74
N VAL A 698 -18.41 13.22 -8.03
CA VAL A 698 -19.22 12.03 -8.41
C VAL A 698 -20.62 12.46 -8.86
N GLY A 699 -20.99 12.10 -10.08
CA GLY A 699 -22.38 12.22 -10.55
C GLY A 699 -23.24 11.07 -10.07
N ARG A 700 -24.57 11.21 -10.19
CA ARG A 700 -25.51 10.12 -9.91
C ARG A 700 -25.15 8.90 -10.78
N GLN A 701 -25.13 7.71 -10.16
CA GLN A 701 -24.69 6.48 -10.83
C GLN A 701 -23.27 6.61 -11.42
N GLY A 702 -22.35 7.28 -10.73
CA GLY A 702 -20.95 7.37 -11.14
C GLY A 702 -20.69 8.17 -12.42
N LYS A 703 -21.70 8.86 -12.99
CA LYS A 703 -21.52 9.72 -14.16
C LYS A 703 -20.47 10.80 -13.89
N SER A 704 -19.74 11.21 -14.94
CA SER A 704 -18.86 12.37 -14.88
C SER A 704 -19.68 13.64 -14.59
N VAL A 705 -19.14 14.50 -13.73
CA VAL A 705 -19.74 15.80 -13.39
C VAL A 705 -19.03 16.87 -14.20
N LYS A 706 -19.79 17.84 -14.71
CA LYS A 706 -19.19 19.02 -15.33
C LYS A 706 -18.58 19.90 -14.24
N LEU A 707 -17.25 20.02 -14.22
CA LEU A 707 -16.52 20.81 -13.22
C LEU A 707 -16.51 22.31 -13.57
N PRO A 708 -16.42 23.21 -12.57
CA PRO A 708 -16.32 24.65 -12.82
C PRO A 708 -15.06 25.08 -13.57
N GLY A 709 -15.18 26.00 -14.51
CA GLY A 709 -14.09 26.72 -15.19
C GLY A 709 -13.13 27.46 -14.26
N TYR A 710 -11.87 27.60 -14.65
CA TYR A 710 -10.89 28.41 -13.90
C TYR A 710 -11.29 29.88 -13.90
N VAL A 711 -11.31 30.46 -12.69
CA VAL A 711 -11.41 31.89 -12.43
C VAL A 711 -10.36 32.21 -11.38
N ARG A 712 -9.49 33.16 -11.67
CA ARG A 712 -8.34 33.50 -10.80
C ARG A 712 -8.76 33.81 -9.37
N SER A 713 -9.83 34.61 -9.18
CA SER A 713 -10.34 34.97 -7.86
C SER A 713 -11.30 33.95 -7.23
N ARG A 714 -11.24 32.67 -7.64
CA ARG A 714 -12.14 31.61 -7.16
C ARG A 714 -11.39 30.52 -6.41
N THR A 715 -11.94 30.13 -5.26
CA THR A 715 -11.63 28.86 -4.59
C THR A 715 -12.65 27.81 -4.99
N LEU A 716 -12.18 26.64 -5.42
CA LEU A 716 -13.01 25.49 -5.76
C LEU A 716 -12.85 24.38 -4.72
N ALA A 717 -13.92 24.01 -4.02
CA ALA A 717 -13.99 22.81 -3.20
C ALA A 717 -14.63 21.66 -3.96
N ILE A 718 -13.95 20.52 -4.03
CA ILE A 718 -14.43 19.30 -4.67
C ILE A 718 -14.57 18.22 -3.60
N LEU A 719 -15.82 17.86 -3.30
CA LEU A 719 -16.16 16.78 -2.37
C LEU A 719 -16.27 15.44 -3.11
N MET A 720 -15.96 14.34 -2.42
CA MET A 720 -16.06 12.98 -2.97
C MET A 720 -15.21 12.79 -4.26
N GLY A 721 -14.08 13.48 -4.34
CA GLY A 721 -13.22 13.49 -5.53
C GLY A 721 -11.90 12.74 -5.39
N VAL A 722 -11.39 12.52 -4.17
CA VAL A 722 -10.01 12.02 -3.94
C VAL A 722 -9.74 10.67 -4.61
N ALA A 723 -10.67 9.72 -4.51
CA ALA A 723 -10.63 8.42 -5.20
C ALA A 723 -10.46 8.53 -6.73
N ARG A 724 -10.81 9.67 -7.32
CA ARG A 724 -10.75 9.95 -8.76
C ARG A 724 -9.87 11.15 -9.08
N ILE A 725 -8.89 11.43 -8.21
CA ILE A 725 -7.96 12.56 -8.33
C ILE A 725 -7.38 12.66 -9.74
N ARG A 726 -6.87 11.56 -10.31
CA ARG A 726 -6.29 11.54 -11.66
C ARG A 726 -7.26 12.10 -12.72
N SER A 727 -8.46 11.54 -12.81
CA SER A 727 -9.48 12.00 -13.76
C SER A 727 -9.89 13.46 -13.53
N ILE A 728 -9.91 13.91 -12.27
CA ILE A 728 -10.27 15.29 -11.93
C ILE A 728 -9.16 16.24 -12.36
N ILE A 729 -7.89 15.90 -12.12
CA ILE A 729 -6.75 16.71 -12.56
C ILE A 729 -6.67 16.78 -14.09
N GLU A 730 -6.93 15.67 -14.78
CA GLU A 730 -7.03 15.63 -16.25
C GLU A 730 -8.12 16.60 -16.74
N VAL A 731 -9.33 16.54 -16.19
CA VAL A 731 -10.42 17.48 -16.53
C VAL A 731 -10.06 18.93 -16.20
N LEU A 732 -9.37 19.19 -15.08
CA LEU A 732 -9.00 20.54 -14.66
C LEU A 732 -7.82 21.13 -15.46
N THR A 733 -6.96 20.32 -16.09
CA THR A 733 -5.72 20.81 -16.73
C THR A 733 -5.63 20.58 -18.24
N LEU A 734 -6.52 19.77 -18.83
CA LEU A 734 -6.58 19.51 -20.28
C LEU A 734 -7.71 20.30 -20.96
N ALA A 735 -7.64 20.38 -22.29
CA ALA A 735 -8.46 21.27 -23.13
C ALA A 735 -9.78 20.66 -23.67
N GLU A 736 -10.19 19.46 -23.25
CA GLU A 736 -11.40 18.76 -23.74
C GLU A 736 -12.56 18.66 -22.72
N GLU A 737 -13.72 18.17 -23.19
CA GLU A 737 -15.04 18.18 -22.54
C GLU A 737 -15.04 17.69 -21.08
N GLY A 738 -15.80 18.37 -20.21
CA GLY A 738 -15.93 18.03 -18.78
C GLY A 738 -15.86 19.22 -17.83
N ARG A 739 -15.53 20.42 -18.34
CA ARG A 739 -15.50 21.69 -17.59
C ARG A 739 -16.28 22.79 -18.31
N ASP A 740 -16.84 23.76 -17.57
CA ASP A 740 -17.57 24.92 -18.13
C ASP A 740 -16.72 26.22 -18.17
N GLY A 741 -15.49 26.16 -18.67
CA GLY A 741 -14.67 27.35 -18.88
C GLY A 741 -13.19 27.09 -19.05
N LYS A 742 -12.38 28.12 -18.75
CA LYS A 742 -10.91 28.14 -18.92
C LYS A 742 -10.23 27.01 -18.15
N VAL A 743 -9.10 26.56 -18.69
CA VAL A 743 -8.21 25.56 -18.09
C VAL A 743 -7.55 26.12 -16.82
N TYR A 744 -7.34 25.26 -15.81
CA TYR A 744 -6.61 25.65 -14.61
C TYR A 744 -5.10 25.58 -14.87
N PRO A 745 -4.31 26.57 -14.42
CA PRO A 745 -2.85 26.51 -14.50
C PRO A 745 -2.31 25.31 -13.71
N ARG A 746 -1.33 24.60 -14.26
CA ARG A 746 -0.77 23.39 -13.61
C ARG A 746 -0.06 23.68 -12.28
N TYR A 747 0.51 24.87 -12.15
CA TYR A 747 1.13 25.33 -10.91
C TYR A 747 0.12 25.75 -9.83
N LEU A 748 -1.18 25.82 -10.14
CA LEU A 748 -2.17 26.33 -9.21
C LEU A 748 -2.20 25.49 -7.91
N PRO A 749 -2.20 26.13 -6.73
CA PRO A 749 -2.24 25.41 -5.46
C PRO A 749 -3.49 24.53 -5.29
N ILE A 750 -3.27 23.35 -4.71
CA ILE A 750 -4.29 22.41 -4.28
C ILE A 750 -3.98 21.87 -2.88
N ALA A 751 -5.00 21.79 -2.03
CA ALA A 751 -4.96 21.07 -0.77
C ALA A 751 -5.86 19.84 -0.84
N VAL A 752 -5.35 18.67 -0.48
CA VAL A 752 -6.15 17.46 -0.23
C VAL A 752 -6.25 17.28 1.27
N ILE A 753 -7.47 17.35 1.80
CA ILE A 753 -7.75 17.29 3.24
C ILE A 753 -8.49 15.99 3.52
N GLU A 754 -7.88 15.12 4.29
CA GLU A 754 -8.37 13.80 4.68
C GLU A 754 -8.72 13.76 6.16
N ARG A 755 -9.82 13.06 6.49
CA ARG A 755 -10.33 12.90 7.85
C ARG A 755 -10.38 14.20 8.64
N ALA A 756 -10.78 15.29 7.97
CA ALA A 756 -10.83 16.63 8.54
C ALA A 756 -11.47 16.62 9.94
N SER A 757 -10.86 17.33 10.90
CA SER A 757 -11.27 17.41 12.31
C SER A 757 -11.10 16.14 13.15
N SER A 758 -10.61 15.04 12.58
CA SER A 758 -10.27 13.82 13.32
C SER A 758 -8.84 13.90 13.86
N LYS A 759 -8.51 13.11 14.89
CA LYS A 759 -7.16 13.09 15.49
C LYS A 759 -6.06 12.71 14.49
N ASP A 760 -6.41 11.90 13.49
CA ASP A 760 -5.54 11.44 12.41
C ASP A 760 -5.75 12.21 11.10
N GLN A 761 -6.31 13.43 11.18
CA GLN A 761 -6.46 14.30 10.02
C GLN A 761 -5.13 14.51 9.28
N ARG A 762 -5.21 14.68 7.96
CA ARG A 762 -4.04 14.96 7.12
C ARG A 762 -4.38 16.01 6.07
N VAL A 763 -3.47 16.94 5.84
CA VAL A 763 -3.52 17.85 4.70
C VAL A 763 -2.27 17.69 3.84
N VAL A 764 -2.48 17.46 2.54
CA VAL A 764 -1.44 17.43 1.52
C VAL A 764 -1.56 18.70 0.70
N LEU A 765 -0.55 19.56 0.80
CA LEU A 765 -0.45 20.82 0.07
C LEU A 765 0.45 20.61 -1.15
N SER A 766 -0.03 20.89 -2.34
CA SER A 766 0.70 20.64 -3.60
C SER A 766 0.23 21.59 -4.70
N THR A 767 0.67 21.34 -5.93
CA THR A 767 0.13 21.95 -7.15
C THR A 767 -0.72 20.94 -7.91
N LEU A 768 -1.58 21.40 -8.83
CA LEU A 768 -2.35 20.51 -9.70
C LEU A 768 -1.45 19.54 -10.49
N GLU A 769 -0.22 19.94 -10.81
CA GLU A 769 0.79 19.09 -11.45
C GLU A 769 1.29 17.94 -10.58
N ASN A 770 1.52 18.17 -9.28
CA ASN A 770 2.26 17.24 -8.42
C ASN A 770 1.39 16.46 -7.43
N VAL A 771 0.11 16.82 -7.28
CA VAL A 771 -0.77 16.23 -6.25
C VAL A 771 -1.01 14.73 -6.43
N GLU A 772 -1.05 14.22 -7.68
CA GLU A 772 -1.23 12.80 -7.94
C GLU A 772 -0.02 11.98 -7.45
N GLU A 773 1.20 12.45 -7.70
CA GLU A 773 2.43 11.82 -7.21
C GLU A 773 2.50 11.87 -5.68
N ALA A 774 2.12 13.00 -5.10
CA ALA A 774 2.07 13.17 -3.64
C ALA A 774 1.17 12.13 -2.98
N LEU A 775 -0.07 11.95 -3.49
CA LEU A 775 -1.01 10.97 -2.92
C LEU A 775 -0.57 9.52 -3.13
N LYS A 776 0.06 9.18 -4.27
CA LYS A 776 0.60 7.82 -4.51
C LYS A 776 1.71 7.42 -3.53
N SER A 777 2.40 8.40 -2.94
CA SER A 777 3.45 8.16 -1.94
C SER A 777 2.93 7.96 -0.52
N LEU A 778 1.62 8.09 -0.29
CA LEU A 778 0.98 8.08 1.02
C LEU A 778 -0.10 6.98 1.10
N GLU A 779 -0.33 6.44 2.29
CA GLU A 779 -1.44 5.52 2.56
C GLU A 779 -2.79 6.26 2.46
N GLU A 780 -3.81 5.69 1.82
CA GLU A 780 -5.12 6.34 1.65
C GLU A 780 -5.89 6.52 2.98
N ARG A 781 -6.51 7.69 3.21
CA ARG A 781 -7.32 7.95 4.43
C ARG A 781 -8.68 8.59 4.11
N PRO A 782 -9.68 7.83 3.66
CA PRO A 782 -11.03 8.38 3.45
C PRO A 782 -11.72 8.71 4.80
N PRO A 783 -12.67 9.68 4.82
CA PRO A 783 -13.09 10.53 3.71
C PRO A 783 -12.13 11.70 3.46
N GLY A 784 -12.01 12.14 2.20
CA GLY A 784 -11.18 13.28 1.81
C GLY A 784 -11.87 14.26 0.85
N MET A 785 -11.41 15.52 0.87
CA MET A 785 -11.85 16.60 -0.03
C MET A 785 -10.66 17.31 -0.66
N MET A 786 -10.91 18.05 -1.74
CA MET A 786 -9.91 18.86 -2.42
C MET A 786 -10.32 20.32 -2.41
N LEU A 787 -9.36 21.21 -2.20
CA LEU A 787 -9.52 22.65 -2.32
C LEU A 787 -8.50 23.17 -3.34
N VAL A 788 -8.96 23.83 -4.39
CA VAL A 788 -8.14 24.31 -5.50
C VAL A 788 -8.24 25.83 -5.58
N GLY A 789 -7.10 26.51 -5.67
CA GLY A 789 -7.03 27.96 -5.83
C GLY A 789 -6.06 28.64 -4.87
N TRP A 790 -5.86 29.94 -5.07
CA TRP A 790 -4.86 30.74 -4.34
C TRP A 790 -5.06 30.81 -2.83
N ALA A 791 -6.30 30.61 -2.35
CA ALA A 791 -6.59 30.64 -0.92
C ALA A 791 -5.88 29.52 -0.14
N VAL A 792 -5.50 28.42 -0.80
CA VAL A 792 -4.75 27.30 -0.19
C VAL A 792 -3.44 27.74 0.48
N MET A 793 -2.76 28.75 -0.08
CA MET A 793 -1.43 29.15 0.38
C MET A 793 -1.40 30.44 1.20
N CYS A 794 -2.53 31.16 1.31
CA CYS A 794 -2.51 32.58 1.66
C CYS A 794 -2.28 32.92 3.14
N LEU A 795 -2.44 31.97 4.06
CA LEU A 795 -2.10 32.17 5.48
C LEU A 795 -0.76 31.55 5.89
N GLU A 796 -0.05 30.86 4.98
CA GLU A 796 1.20 30.21 5.34
C GLU A 796 2.35 31.23 5.50
N GLY A 797 3.18 31.05 6.53
CA GLY A 797 4.32 31.91 6.80
C GLY A 797 3.91 33.31 7.24
N LYS A 798 4.33 34.34 6.49
CA LYS A 798 3.90 35.73 6.75
C LYS A 798 2.49 36.04 6.21
N GLY A 799 1.89 35.09 5.47
CA GLY A 799 0.65 35.28 4.74
C GLY A 799 0.79 36.18 3.51
N ARG A 800 -0.21 36.13 2.62
CA ARG A 800 -0.32 36.99 1.43
C ARG A 800 -1.76 37.44 1.21
N VAL A 801 -1.93 38.71 0.84
CA VAL A 801 -3.23 39.36 0.63
C VAL A 801 -3.33 40.05 -0.74
N ASP A 802 -2.29 39.92 -1.57
CA ASP A 802 -2.01 40.70 -2.77
C ASP A 802 -1.96 39.84 -4.04
N ILE A 803 -2.41 38.58 -3.98
CA ILE A 803 -2.31 37.63 -5.10
C ILE A 803 -3.10 38.13 -6.31
N LEU A 804 -4.26 38.76 -6.10
CA LEU A 804 -5.03 39.32 -7.21
C LEU A 804 -4.42 40.62 -7.76
N ASP A 805 -3.58 41.29 -6.99
CA ASP A 805 -2.88 42.53 -7.37
C ASP A 805 -1.52 42.25 -8.04
N SER A 806 -0.97 41.04 -7.90
CA SER A 806 0.30 40.64 -8.50
C SER A 806 0.18 40.31 -9.99
N ASN A 807 1.28 40.47 -10.73
CA ASN A 807 1.35 40.07 -12.14
C ASN A 807 1.22 38.55 -12.29
N GLU A 808 0.54 38.09 -13.33
CA GLU A 808 0.37 36.66 -13.62
C GLU A 808 1.72 35.94 -13.90
N GLU A 809 2.73 36.68 -14.38
CA GLU A 809 4.07 36.14 -14.67
C GLU A 809 4.84 35.71 -13.40
N ASP A 810 4.51 36.29 -12.24
CA ASP A 810 5.17 36.01 -10.96
C ASP A 810 4.54 34.82 -10.21
N GLU A 811 3.40 34.32 -10.66
CA GLU A 811 2.59 33.31 -9.97
C GLU A 811 3.34 31.99 -9.72
N GLU A 812 4.08 31.49 -10.71
CA GLU A 812 4.91 30.28 -10.52
C GLU A 812 6.01 30.47 -9.48
N LEU A 813 6.61 31.66 -9.42
CA LEU A 813 7.64 31.98 -8.44
C LEU A 813 7.05 32.05 -7.03
N ILE A 814 5.86 32.64 -6.91
CA ILE A 814 5.09 32.70 -5.66
C ILE A 814 4.79 31.28 -5.14
N VAL A 815 4.36 30.37 -6.02
CA VAL A 815 4.09 28.96 -5.67
C VAL A 815 5.38 28.21 -5.29
N LYS A 816 6.47 28.43 -6.02
CA LYS A 816 7.79 27.82 -5.71
C LYS A 816 8.33 28.26 -4.35
N ASP A 817 8.20 29.55 -4.02
CA ASP A 817 8.56 30.12 -2.72
C ASP A 817 7.69 29.54 -1.60
N TRP A 818 6.37 29.49 -1.82
CA TRP A 818 5.42 28.85 -0.91
C TRP A 818 5.83 27.42 -0.57
N LEU A 819 6.14 26.59 -1.57
CA LEU A 819 6.57 25.21 -1.36
C LEU A 819 8.03 25.08 -0.87
N ARG A 820 8.80 26.19 -0.79
CA ARG A 820 10.22 26.22 -0.40
C ARG A 820 11.07 25.23 -1.21
N GLY A 821 10.78 25.12 -2.51
CA GLY A 821 11.46 24.19 -3.43
C GLY A 821 11.06 22.72 -3.31
N GLN A 822 10.10 22.37 -2.44
CA GLN A 822 9.50 21.03 -2.39
C GLN A 822 8.40 20.87 -3.45
N ARG A 823 8.02 19.64 -3.78
CA ARG A 823 6.87 19.37 -4.68
C ARG A 823 5.53 19.39 -3.96
N TRP A 824 5.51 18.99 -2.70
CA TRP A 824 4.35 19.01 -1.82
C TRP A 824 4.79 19.06 -0.35
N LYS A 825 3.86 19.40 0.54
CA LYS A 825 3.99 19.32 2.00
C LYS A 825 2.89 18.45 2.56
N VAL A 826 3.18 17.76 3.66
CA VAL A 826 2.20 16.94 4.38
C VAL A 826 2.20 17.39 5.84
N ASN A 827 1.03 17.78 6.34
CA ASN A 827 0.82 18.04 7.76
C ASN A 827 -0.21 17.03 8.28
N GLU A 828 0.05 16.45 9.44
CA GLU A 828 -0.81 15.45 10.09
C GLU A 828 -1.15 15.88 11.51
N GLY A 829 -2.31 15.44 11.99
CA GLY A 829 -2.77 15.67 13.35
C GLY A 829 -3.55 16.98 13.52
N LEU A 830 -4.23 17.10 14.65
CA LEU A 830 -4.93 18.30 15.06
C LEU A 830 -3.95 19.33 15.62
N ASP A 831 -4.29 20.61 15.48
CA ASP A 831 -3.58 21.65 16.21
C ASP A 831 -3.83 21.47 17.72
N LYS A 832 -2.84 21.78 18.56
CA LYS A 832 -2.87 21.48 20.01
C LYS A 832 -4.11 22.03 20.71
N VAL A 833 -4.56 23.22 20.29
CA VAL A 833 -5.76 23.86 20.83
C VAL A 833 -7.01 22.98 20.62
N TRP A 834 -7.13 22.34 19.46
CA TRP A 834 -8.25 21.44 19.17
C TRP A 834 -8.09 20.09 19.90
N GLU A 835 -6.87 19.60 20.08
CA GLU A 835 -6.62 18.40 20.90
C GLU A 835 -7.00 18.61 22.37
N GLU A 836 -6.71 19.78 22.94
CA GLU A 836 -7.09 20.11 24.33
C GLU A 836 -8.61 20.23 24.49
N MET A 837 -9.31 20.77 23.50
CA MET A 837 -10.77 20.90 23.49
C MET A 837 -11.53 19.57 23.34
N SER A 838 -10.85 18.47 23.02
CA SER A 838 -11.45 17.12 22.95
C SER A 838 -11.27 16.30 24.23
N GLY A 839 -10.58 16.85 25.24
CA GLY A 839 -10.27 16.18 26.50
C GLY A 839 -11.25 16.43 27.67
N GLU A 840 -12.26 17.28 27.48
CA GLU A 840 -13.38 17.50 28.42
C GLU A 840 -14.64 16.80 27.92
#